data_AF-A0A432MDA4-F1
#
_entry.id   AF-A0A432MDA4-F1
#
_cell.length_a   1.000
_cell.length_b   1.000
_cell.length_c   1.000
_cell.angle_alpha   90.00
_cell.angle_beta   90.00
_cell.angle_gamma   90.00
#
_symmetry.space_group_name_H-M   'P 1'
#
loop_
_entity.id
_entity.type
_entity.pdbx_description
1 polymer ?
#
loop_
_entity_poly.entity_id
_entity_poly.type
_entity_poly.pdbx_seq_one_letter_code
_entity_poly.pdbx_strand_id
1 'polypeptide(L)'
;MRRRDFLGAVAGGTSVIVLSPIDRIAASAPEATRPRSAGVVVDPPRAGESLADRAGADDALFARLLGAANAFKEGDALIGVAAASEDDRRHARTLLANTPIRQIDARPLIRDSLTDLLRRDLDPEASSRLAGMTVGQLKAFLLDRQEDDIKALMPGLSSAVIGCVVKLMSDEELTAVGAKVFNPLPGSKVGAKGYLGARIQPNSPTDNVDDIRWQVFSGWSFAVGDVVLGTNPVSSTPESVLAVEETLKDLLVTFGLEQVLPHCVLAHIDVQAEVERRSPGSTALWFQSIAGSDAANRTFDISTESMLALADARTGPFGLYFETGQGADFTNGHAQGVDMVLHEARKYGFARALSRRVAQARGGAPWVHLNDVAGFIGPEVFRSREQLVRCCLEDIVMGKLHGLCIGLDVCSTLHMDVSLDDLDWCLDRVVPAAPAYLMALPTKIDPMLGYLTTGFQDHVRLRDRFGTKVDDRMWSFFQRLGVIDADGRPTEHFGDPVWVYLQYRRRKGDDRAAEEITSEALAQIDAVRSHGVFLPRGHGKRPWDLEPGLEEAIDRIYADAKQSIWAELSPAFIARVPHRLPLSTRSADREDYILHPESGERLSPQAEDALRLLRARHAGRYDAQIVISDGLNALAIGDEDQLFPFLDRLRAQLSRLGYSPSPEHLVVTSGRVRAGYRIGEALFGGLPGRRALLHVIGERPGTGHRTFSVYLTAPTGELWGRPGAVDHNITKVVSGIATTALPPVRGADDTIALLELLSSR
;
A
#
# COMPACT_ATOMS: atom_id res chain seq x y z
N MET A 1 -5.72 29.16 8.57
CA MET A 1 -4.26 29.01 8.35
C MET A 1 -4.03 28.80 6.87
N ARG A 2 -2.97 29.42 6.30
CA ARG A 2 -2.92 29.81 4.88
C ARG A 2 -2.31 28.72 3.98
N ARG A 3 -3.08 28.25 2.97
CA ARG A 3 -2.79 27.79 1.57
C ARG A 3 -1.43 27.13 1.18
N ARG A 4 -0.45 26.98 2.07
CA ARG A 4 0.98 26.80 1.75
C ARG A 4 1.54 25.40 2.03
N ASP A 5 0.76 24.50 2.64
CA ASP A 5 1.22 23.15 3.03
C ASP A 5 0.61 22.02 2.18
N PHE A 6 -0.10 22.40 1.11
CA PHE A 6 -1.19 21.57 0.58
C PHE A 6 -0.89 20.72 -0.69
N LEU A 7 0.25 20.90 -1.35
CA LEU A 7 0.48 20.27 -2.68
C LEU A 7 1.42 19.05 -2.66
N GLY A 8 1.93 18.58 -1.50
CA GLY A 8 2.92 17.49 -1.43
C GLY A 8 2.42 16.05 -1.36
N ALA A 9 1.16 15.83 -1.04
CA ALA A 9 0.65 14.48 -0.75
C ALA A 9 0.00 13.77 -1.95
N VAL A 10 0.14 14.32 -3.17
CA VAL A 10 -0.72 13.97 -4.30
C VAL A 10 -0.08 12.92 -5.20
N ALA A 11 1.09 13.16 -5.78
CA ALA A 11 1.57 12.29 -6.85
C ALA A 11 2.39 11.05 -6.36
N GLY A 12 2.06 10.55 -5.16
CA GLY A 12 2.72 9.42 -4.49
C GLY A 12 1.74 8.37 -3.97
N GLY A 13 0.64 8.10 -4.68
CA GLY A 13 -0.39 7.14 -4.28
C GLY A 13 0.05 5.68 -4.05
N THR A 14 1.34 5.36 -4.17
CA THR A 14 1.93 4.13 -3.61
C THR A 14 2.66 4.50 -2.32
N SER A 15 2.12 4.14 -1.16
CA SER A 15 2.78 4.15 0.16
C SER A 15 4.01 5.07 0.24
N VAL A 16 3.81 6.39 0.32
CA VAL A 16 4.94 7.33 0.40
C VAL A 16 5.71 7.04 1.67
N ILE A 17 6.94 6.56 1.49
CA ILE A 17 7.97 6.58 2.51
C ILE A 17 8.44 8.03 2.70
N VAL A 18 7.81 8.75 3.62
CA VAL A 18 8.19 10.11 4.07
C VAL A 18 9.20 10.01 5.21
N LEU A 19 10.50 10.14 4.94
CA LEU A 19 11.49 10.19 6.00
C LEU A 19 11.68 11.64 6.51
N SER A 20 11.56 11.82 7.83
CA SER A 20 11.86 13.07 8.56
C SER A 20 13.35 13.13 8.95
N PRO A 21 13.99 14.31 9.12
CA PRO A 21 15.44 14.42 9.22
C PRO A 21 15.99 13.93 10.57
N ILE A 22 16.91 12.98 10.54
CA ILE A 22 17.67 12.51 11.70
C ILE A 22 18.81 13.48 11.97
N ASP A 23 18.71 14.26 13.04
CA ASP A 23 19.86 14.92 13.63
C ASP A 23 20.43 14.06 14.78
N ARG A 24 21.74 13.81 14.68
CA ARG A 24 22.69 13.33 15.70
C ARG A 24 22.51 11.91 16.25
N ILE A 25 23.23 10.96 15.64
CA ILE A 25 24.41 10.28 16.20
C ILE A 25 25.21 9.74 15.01
N ALA A 26 26.23 10.48 14.59
CA ALA A 26 27.24 10.01 13.65
C ALA A 26 28.59 10.05 14.37
N ALA A 27 29.12 8.87 14.71
CA ALA A 27 30.54 8.69 14.96
C ALA A 27 30.97 7.25 14.63
N SER A 28 31.69 7.14 13.51
CA SER A 28 32.73 6.16 13.16
C SER A 28 32.38 4.66 13.09
N ALA A 29 32.30 4.13 11.86
CA ALA A 29 33.07 2.96 11.43
C ALA A 29 33.26 2.99 9.89
N PRO A 30 34.41 2.54 9.33
CA PRO A 30 34.64 2.57 7.88
C PRO A 30 33.81 1.49 7.17
N GLU A 31 33.05 1.89 6.16
CA GLU A 31 32.21 1.04 5.30
C GLU A 31 33.08 0.29 4.27
N ALA A 32 33.45 -0.94 4.59
CA ALA A 32 33.75 -1.97 3.59
C ALA A 32 32.53 -2.88 3.47
N THR A 33 32.11 -3.16 2.23
CA THR A 33 31.17 -4.22 1.80
C THR A 33 30.54 -5.01 2.95
N ARG A 34 29.36 -4.60 3.45
CA ARG A 34 28.63 -5.44 4.41
C ARG A 34 28.28 -6.75 3.68
N PRO A 35 28.80 -7.91 4.12
CA PRO A 35 28.27 -9.18 3.66
C PRO A 35 26.78 -9.23 4.00
N ARG A 36 25.98 -10.03 3.29
CA ARG A 36 24.66 -10.49 3.78
C ARG A 36 24.80 -10.74 5.28
N SER A 37 24.05 -10.03 6.13
CA SER A 37 24.23 -10.20 7.57
C SER A 37 24.05 -11.68 7.86
N ALA A 38 25.08 -12.32 8.41
CA ALA A 38 24.94 -13.70 8.86
C ALA A 38 23.74 -13.71 9.81
N GLY A 39 22.72 -14.52 9.50
CA GLY A 39 21.46 -14.52 10.25
C GLY A 39 21.69 -14.77 11.74
N VAL A 40 20.63 -14.67 12.54
CA VAL A 40 20.71 -14.92 13.98
C VAL A 40 20.99 -16.41 14.21
N VAL A 41 22.18 -16.72 14.70
CA VAL A 41 22.57 -18.05 15.16
C VAL A 41 22.03 -18.27 16.58
N VAL A 42 21.41 -19.42 16.81
CA VAL A 42 20.77 -19.75 18.09
C VAL A 42 21.19 -21.16 18.50
N ASP A 43 22.09 -21.25 19.49
CA ASP A 43 22.54 -22.54 20.01
C ASP A 43 21.37 -23.34 20.62
N PRO A 44 21.43 -24.69 20.59
CA PRO A 44 20.42 -25.55 21.17
C PRO A 44 19.99 -25.12 22.58
N PRO A 45 18.67 -25.03 22.86
CA PRO A 45 18.17 -24.58 24.14
C PRO A 45 18.34 -25.66 25.21
N ARG A 46 18.61 -25.24 26.45
CA ARG A 46 18.53 -26.14 27.61
C ARG A 46 17.07 -26.48 27.90
N ALA A 47 16.83 -27.61 28.57
CA ALA A 47 15.49 -28.02 28.95
C ALA A 47 14.76 -26.93 29.76
N GLY A 48 13.63 -26.45 29.25
CA GLY A 48 12.83 -25.39 29.87
C GLY A 48 13.40 -23.98 29.77
N GLU A 49 14.52 -23.77 29.05
CA GLU A 49 15.11 -22.44 28.87
C GLU A 49 14.15 -21.53 28.09
N SER A 50 13.94 -20.31 28.60
CA SER A 50 13.16 -19.27 27.94
C SER A 50 14.04 -18.30 27.15
N LEU A 51 13.41 -17.47 26.31
CA LEU A 51 14.08 -16.36 25.65
C LEU A 51 14.68 -15.37 26.65
N ALA A 52 13.97 -15.10 27.75
CA ALA A 52 14.45 -14.15 28.77
C ALA A 52 15.68 -14.68 29.50
N ASP A 53 15.75 -16.00 29.75
CA ASP A 53 16.93 -16.64 30.35
C ASP A 53 18.13 -16.54 29.40
N ARG A 54 17.91 -16.79 28.10
CA ARG A 54 18.97 -16.73 27.09
C ARG A 54 19.48 -15.30 26.87
N ALA A 55 18.59 -14.33 26.78
CA ALA A 55 18.95 -12.94 26.53
C ALA A 55 19.49 -12.24 27.79
N GLY A 56 19.16 -12.72 28.99
CA GLY A 56 19.52 -12.04 30.23
C GLY A 56 18.96 -10.61 30.24
N ALA A 57 19.84 -9.61 30.39
CA ALA A 57 19.49 -8.19 30.37
C ALA A 57 19.64 -7.52 28.98
N ASP A 58 20.02 -8.27 27.94
CA ASP A 58 20.25 -7.75 26.60
C ASP A 58 18.93 -7.67 25.82
N ASP A 59 18.32 -6.48 25.80
CA ASP A 59 17.09 -6.19 25.05
C ASP A 59 17.27 -6.40 23.53
N ALA A 60 18.46 -6.14 22.98
CA ALA A 60 18.72 -6.28 21.56
C ALA A 60 18.82 -7.76 21.15
N LEU A 61 19.49 -8.58 21.97
CA LEU A 61 19.50 -10.03 21.77
C LEU A 61 18.09 -10.62 21.92
N PHE A 62 17.32 -10.16 22.92
CA PHE A 62 15.94 -10.59 23.09
C PHE A 62 15.08 -10.33 21.83
N ALA A 63 15.15 -9.11 21.27
CA ALA A 63 14.46 -8.77 20.04
C ALA A 63 14.94 -9.61 18.83
N ARG A 64 16.25 -9.83 18.69
CA ARG A 64 16.81 -10.67 17.62
C ARG A 64 16.36 -12.12 17.71
N LEU A 65 16.27 -12.69 18.91
CA LEU A 65 15.77 -14.07 19.09
C LEU A 65 14.26 -14.17 18.78
N LEU A 66 13.48 -13.14 19.06
CA LEU A 66 12.07 -13.06 18.63
C LEU A 66 11.93 -12.99 17.11
N GLY A 67 12.80 -12.22 16.44
CA GLY A 67 12.87 -12.20 14.98
C GLY A 67 13.27 -13.56 14.40
N ALA A 68 14.26 -14.23 15.02
CA ALA A 68 14.73 -15.54 14.59
C ALA A 68 13.63 -16.62 14.66
N ALA A 69 12.59 -16.44 15.48
CA ALA A 69 11.47 -17.37 15.57
C ALA A 69 10.44 -17.25 14.43
N ASN A 70 10.47 -16.17 13.62
CA ASN A 70 9.59 -16.02 12.46
C ASN A 70 9.76 -17.16 11.45
N ALA A 71 8.77 -17.37 10.59
CA ALA A 71 9.01 -18.01 9.28
C ALA A 71 9.87 -17.10 8.39
N PHE A 72 10.60 -17.64 7.41
CA PHE A 72 11.56 -16.86 6.63
C PHE A 72 10.86 -15.80 5.78
N LYS A 73 11.28 -14.54 5.91
CA LYS A 73 10.84 -13.41 5.09
C LYS A 73 12.06 -12.61 4.66
N GLU A 74 12.03 -12.05 3.45
CA GLU A 74 13.16 -11.26 2.93
C GLU A 74 13.40 -10.01 3.77
N GLY A 75 12.33 -9.32 4.18
CA GLY A 75 12.45 -8.10 4.98
C GLY A 75 13.14 -8.34 6.33
N ASP A 76 12.85 -9.46 7.01
CA ASP A 76 13.50 -9.82 8.27
C ASP A 76 14.99 -10.18 8.08
N ALA A 77 15.34 -10.78 6.93
CA ALA A 77 16.72 -11.07 6.59
C ALA A 77 17.51 -9.79 6.27
N LEU A 78 16.87 -8.83 5.57
CA LEU A 78 17.47 -7.54 5.22
C LEU A 78 17.84 -6.72 6.46
N ILE A 79 17.00 -6.74 7.49
CA ILE A 79 17.25 -6.05 8.77
C ILE A 79 18.07 -6.89 9.77
N GLY A 80 18.48 -8.10 9.39
CA GLY A 80 19.37 -8.96 10.17
C GLY A 80 18.75 -9.62 11.41
N VAL A 81 17.44 -9.80 11.42
CA VAL A 81 16.70 -10.46 12.53
C VAL A 81 16.21 -11.86 12.18
N ALA A 82 16.27 -12.27 10.90
CA ALA A 82 15.96 -13.64 10.51
C ALA A 82 16.98 -14.64 11.07
N ALA A 83 16.53 -15.87 11.35
CA ALA A 83 17.41 -16.98 11.74
C ALA A 83 18.43 -17.31 10.65
N ALA A 84 19.64 -17.74 11.04
CA ALA A 84 20.67 -18.16 10.09
C ALA A 84 20.35 -19.50 9.39
N SER A 85 19.57 -20.36 10.04
CA SER A 85 19.15 -21.66 9.51
C SER A 85 17.78 -22.09 10.07
N GLU A 86 17.22 -23.16 9.52
CA GLU A 86 16.02 -23.79 10.09
C GLU A 86 16.25 -24.36 11.51
N ASP A 87 17.48 -24.79 11.82
CA ASP A 87 17.81 -25.29 13.15
C ASP A 87 17.78 -24.14 14.17
N ASP A 88 18.39 -23.01 13.83
CA ASP A 88 18.36 -21.79 14.64
C ASP A 88 16.92 -21.30 14.87
N ARG A 89 16.08 -21.35 13.81
CA ARG A 89 14.65 -21.02 13.89
C ARG A 89 13.91 -21.94 14.87
N ARG A 90 14.16 -23.26 14.79
CA ARG A 90 13.55 -24.23 15.73
C ARG A 90 14.01 -23.99 17.17
N HIS A 91 15.29 -23.67 17.39
CA HIS A 91 15.79 -23.33 18.71
C HIS A 91 15.15 -22.04 19.26
N ALA A 92 15.06 -20.98 18.44
CA ALA A 92 14.37 -19.74 18.80
C ALA A 92 12.89 -19.97 19.16
N ARG A 93 12.18 -20.78 18.36
CA ARG A 93 10.79 -21.17 18.64
C ARG A 93 10.64 -21.98 19.92
N THR A 94 11.61 -22.84 20.24
CA THR A 94 11.60 -23.61 21.49
C THR A 94 11.79 -22.70 22.70
N LEU A 95 12.74 -21.76 22.65
CA LEU A 95 12.92 -20.73 23.68
C LEU A 95 11.64 -19.90 23.84
N LEU A 96 11.03 -19.47 22.73
CA LEU A 96 9.80 -18.67 22.73
C LEU A 96 8.63 -19.44 23.37
N ALA A 97 8.44 -20.70 23.00
CA ALA A 97 7.37 -21.55 23.54
C ALA A 97 7.47 -21.72 25.06
N ASN A 98 8.69 -21.76 25.62
CA ASN A 98 8.95 -21.85 27.05
C ASN A 98 8.82 -20.52 27.79
N THR A 99 8.72 -19.39 27.08
CA THR A 99 8.73 -18.05 27.70
C THR A 99 7.38 -17.71 28.33
N PRO A 100 7.31 -17.39 29.63
CA PRO A 100 6.11 -16.86 30.28
C PRO A 100 5.66 -15.53 29.65
N ILE A 101 4.35 -15.36 29.46
CA ILE A 101 3.73 -14.15 28.89
C ILE A 101 4.16 -12.88 29.64
N ARG A 102 4.17 -12.92 30.98
CA ARG A 102 4.64 -11.79 31.79
C ARG A 102 6.06 -11.31 31.47
N GLN A 103 6.94 -12.19 30.98
CA GLN A 103 8.30 -11.82 30.60
C GLN A 103 8.35 -11.12 29.24
N ILE A 104 7.45 -11.47 28.32
CA ILE A 104 7.25 -10.73 27.06
C ILE A 104 6.76 -9.31 27.39
N ASP A 105 5.69 -9.19 28.17
CA ASP A 105 5.04 -7.90 28.43
C ASP A 105 5.90 -6.93 29.26
N ALA A 106 6.74 -7.47 30.15
CA ALA A 106 7.67 -6.69 30.96
C ALA A 106 8.77 -6.00 30.12
N ARG A 107 9.04 -6.48 28.90
CA ARG A 107 10.14 -6.01 28.04
C ARG A 107 9.60 -5.32 26.78
N PRO A 108 9.39 -3.98 26.81
CA PRO A 108 8.94 -3.27 25.63
C PRO A 108 10.05 -3.26 24.57
N LEU A 109 9.74 -3.80 23.39
CA LEU A 109 10.67 -3.86 22.25
C LEU A 109 10.96 -2.47 21.68
N ILE A 110 9.96 -1.59 21.73
CA ILE A 110 10.04 -0.18 21.34
C ILE A 110 9.51 0.66 22.49
N ARG A 111 10.23 1.71 22.88
CA ARG A 111 9.84 2.65 23.93
C ARG A 111 9.37 3.95 23.29
N ASP A 112 8.06 4.10 23.14
CA ASP A 112 7.39 5.23 22.50
C ASP A 112 5.97 5.44 23.05
N SER A 113 5.30 6.53 22.65
CA SER A 113 3.96 6.86 23.14
C SER A 113 2.92 5.82 22.71
N LEU A 114 3.11 5.20 21.55
CA LEU A 114 2.30 4.08 21.10
C LEU A 114 2.38 2.90 22.08
N THR A 115 3.57 2.49 22.52
CA THR A 115 3.73 1.44 23.54
C THR A 115 2.95 1.75 24.82
N ASP A 116 2.97 3.00 25.27
CA ASP A 116 2.24 3.43 26.47
C ASP A 116 0.72 3.40 26.26
N LEU A 117 0.24 3.72 25.05
CA LEU A 117 -1.17 3.56 24.69
C LEU A 117 -1.57 2.08 24.68
N LEU A 118 -0.82 1.23 23.98
CA LEU A 118 -1.14 -0.19 23.81
C LEU A 118 -1.21 -0.93 25.16
N ARG A 119 -0.34 -0.58 26.10
CA ARG A 119 -0.34 -1.15 27.46
C ARG A 119 -1.53 -0.69 28.29
N ARG A 120 -1.89 0.60 28.23
CA ARG A 120 -3.05 1.15 28.95
C ARG A 120 -4.38 0.62 28.42
N ASP A 121 -4.41 0.19 27.17
CA ASP A 121 -5.59 -0.37 26.52
C ASP A 121 -5.84 -1.85 26.89
N LEU A 122 -4.99 -2.52 27.68
CA LEU A 122 -5.24 -3.90 28.09
C LEU A 122 -6.22 -4.01 29.26
N ASP A 123 -7.05 -5.05 29.26
CA ASP A 123 -7.89 -5.41 30.40
C ASP A 123 -7.03 -6.06 31.51
N PRO A 124 -6.92 -5.45 32.71
CA PRO A 124 -6.02 -5.94 33.75
C PRO A 124 -6.37 -7.33 34.28
N GLU A 125 -7.65 -7.69 34.32
CA GLU A 125 -8.12 -8.99 34.85
C GLU A 125 -7.76 -10.12 33.88
N ALA A 126 -8.07 -9.95 32.59
CA ALA A 126 -7.67 -10.86 31.53
C ALA A 126 -6.14 -10.99 31.44
N SER A 127 -5.40 -9.87 31.52
CA SER A 127 -3.92 -9.91 31.52
C SER A 127 -3.37 -10.67 32.73
N SER A 128 -3.97 -10.56 33.92
CA SER A 128 -3.54 -11.31 35.10
C SER A 128 -3.70 -12.83 34.92
N ARG A 129 -4.79 -13.27 34.28
CA ARG A 129 -5.05 -14.68 33.97
C ARG A 129 -4.05 -15.26 32.96
N LEU A 130 -3.56 -14.43 32.03
CA LEU A 130 -2.59 -14.81 31.00
C LEU A 130 -1.14 -14.81 31.52
N ALA A 131 -0.80 -13.94 32.46
CA ALA A 131 0.58 -13.66 32.88
C ALA A 131 1.42 -14.90 33.25
N GLY A 132 0.77 -15.92 33.85
CA GLY A 132 1.42 -17.17 34.26
C GLY A 132 1.59 -18.21 33.16
N MET A 133 0.89 -18.08 32.03
CA MET A 133 1.00 -19.00 30.90
C MET A 133 2.30 -18.76 30.13
N THR A 134 2.86 -19.81 29.53
CA THR A 134 3.88 -19.65 28.49
C THR A 134 3.26 -19.37 27.13
N VAL A 135 4.02 -18.83 26.18
CA VAL A 135 3.53 -18.63 24.80
C VAL A 135 3.13 -19.97 24.17
N GLY A 136 3.83 -21.07 24.49
CA GLY A 136 3.46 -22.41 24.05
C GLY A 136 2.12 -22.89 24.64
N GLN A 137 1.85 -22.59 25.91
CA GLN A 137 0.55 -22.88 26.52
C GLN A 137 -0.57 -22.02 25.93
N LEU A 138 -0.29 -20.76 25.57
CA LEU A 138 -1.25 -19.91 24.85
C LEU A 138 -1.55 -20.47 23.46
N LYS A 139 -0.54 -20.92 22.71
CA LYS A 139 -0.76 -21.61 21.42
C LYS A 139 -1.71 -22.80 21.58
N ALA A 140 -1.43 -23.69 22.53
CA ALA A 140 -2.30 -24.84 22.80
C ALA A 140 -3.72 -24.41 23.18
N PHE A 141 -3.86 -23.39 24.03
CA PHE A 141 -5.16 -22.83 24.41
C PHE A 141 -5.97 -22.35 23.19
N LEU A 142 -5.34 -21.61 22.27
CA LEU A 142 -6.00 -21.11 21.06
C LEU A 142 -6.45 -22.24 20.12
N LEU A 143 -5.70 -23.35 20.07
CA LEU A 143 -6.02 -24.51 19.24
C LEU A 143 -7.10 -25.39 19.87
N ASP A 144 -7.11 -25.56 21.19
CA ASP A 144 -7.99 -26.52 21.87
C ASP A 144 -9.32 -25.91 22.33
N ARG A 145 -9.34 -24.62 22.69
CA ARG A 145 -10.52 -23.98 23.30
C ARG A 145 -11.51 -23.45 22.26
N GLN A 146 -12.74 -23.24 22.71
CA GLN A 146 -13.81 -22.69 21.89
C GLN A 146 -13.68 -21.17 21.78
N GLU A 147 -14.39 -20.58 20.82
CA GLU A 147 -14.30 -19.13 20.53
C GLU A 147 -14.60 -18.26 21.75
N ASP A 148 -15.61 -18.60 22.56
CA ASP A 148 -16.00 -17.82 23.74
C ASP A 148 -14.89 -17.77 24.81
N ASP A 149 -14.19 -18.89 25.04
CA ASP A 149 -13.06 -18.96 25.96
C ASP A 149 -11.90 -18.07 25.49
N ILE A 150 -11.66 -18.04 24.18
CA ILE A 150 -10.63 -17.21 23.55
C ILE A 150 -11.00 -15.73 23.70
N LYS A 151 -12.24 -15.36 23.35
CA LYS A 151 -12.74 -13.99 23.46
C LYS A 151 -12.70 -13.46 24.88
N ALA A 152 -12.90 -14.31 25.89
CA ALA A 152 -12.79 -13.91 27.30
C ALA A 152 -11.36 -13.49 27.71
N LEU A 153 -10.32 -13.91 26.99
CA LEU A 153 -8.92 -13.55 27.28
C LEU A 153 -8.34 -12.52 26.30
N MET A 154 -8.90 -12.40 25.09
CA MET A 154 -8.44 -11.46 24.06
C MET A 154 -8.20 -10.01 24.56
N PRO A 155 -9.06 -9.41 25.41
CA PRO A 155 -8.82 -8.05 25.94
C PRO A 155 -7.51 -7.90 26.73
N GLY A 156 -6.98 -8.98 27.30
CA GLY A 156 -5.73 -9.00 28.05
C GLY A 156 -4.48 -9.34 27.23
N LEU A 157 -4.64 -9.70 25.95
CA LEU A 157 -3.53 -10.02 25.06
C LEU A 157 -2.85 -8.74 24.54
N SER A 158 -1.55 -8.61 24.81
CA SER A 158 -0.74 -7.54 24.23
C SER A 158 -0.37 -7.84 22.77
N SER A 159 -0.08 -6.79 22.00
CA SER A 159 0.40 -6.94 20.62
C SER A 159 1.68 -7.76 20.54
N ALA A 160 2.58 -7.64 21.54
CA ALA A 160 3.81 -8.43 21.59
C ALA A 160 3.51 -9.92 21.77
N VAL A 161 2.57 -10.28 22.67
CA VAL A 161 2.16 -11.67 22.90
C VAL A 161 1.44 -12.26 21.68
N ILE A 162 0.57 -11.50 21.03
CA ILE A 162 -0.11 -11.90 19.80
C ILE A 162 0.90 -12.13 18.68
N GLY A 163 1.82 -11.19 18.44
CA GLY A 163 2.88 -11.35 17.46
C GLY A 163 3.83 -12.50 17.79
N CYS A 164 4.02 -12.82 19.08
CA CYS A 164 4.81 -13.98 19.50
C CYS A 164 4.11 -15.32 19.20
N VAL A 165 2.81 -15.45 19.49
CA VAL A 165 2.14 -16.75 19.40
C VAL A 165 1.99 -17.24 17.96
N VAL A 166 1.78 -16.33 16.99
CA VAL A 166 1.67 -16.70 15.57
C VAL A 166 2.98 -17.25 15.00
N LYS A 167 4.14 -16.85 15.54
CA LYS A 167 5.47 -17.38 15.16
C LYS A 167 5.62 -18.87 15.45
N LEU A 168 4.88 -19.37 16.43
CA LEU A 168 4.91 -20.77 16.85
C LEU A 168 3.94 -21.66 16.08
N MET A 169 3.05 -21.09 15.27
CA MET A 169 2.01 -21.82 14.55
C MET A 169 2.45 -22.18 13.13
N SER A 170 2.10 -23.39 12.68
CA SER A 170 2.12 -23.76 11.25
C SER A 170 1.01 -23.04 10.49
N ASP A 171 1.02 -23.12 9.16
CA ASP A 171 -0.01 -22.51 8.33
C ASP A 171 -1.39 -23.18 8.55
N GLU A 172 -1.41 -24.49 8.80
CA GLU A 172 -2.63 -25.22 9.18
C GLU A 172 -3.16 -24.77 10.54
N GLU A 173 -2.28 -24.55 11.51
CA GLU A 173 -2.65 -24.05 12.84
C GLU A 173 -3.16 -22.61 12.79
N LEU A 174 -2.52 -21.73 12.01
CA LEU A 174 -3.01 -20.37 11.77
C LEU A 174 -4.38 -20.40 11.09
N THR A 175 -4.55 -21.24 10.08
CA THR A 175 -5.84 -21.45 9.40
C THR A 175 -6.91 -21.92 10.38
N ALA A 176 -6.59 -22.87 11.25
CA ALA A 176 -7.53 -23.40 12.25
C ALA A 176 -7.97 -22.35 13.26
N VAL A 177 -7.05 -21.50 13.74
CA VAL A 177 -7.39 -20.38 14.64
C VAL A 177 -8.18 -19.30 13.92
N GLY A 178 -7.76 -18.93 12.70
CA GLY A 178 -8.45 -17.98 11.85
C GLY A 178 -9.90 -18.41 11.57
N ALA A 179 -10.14 -19.67 11.26
CA ALA A 179 -11.47 -20.24 11.01
C ALA A 179 -12.33 -20.43 12.28
N LYS A 180 -11.79 -20.10 13.47
CA LYS A 180 -12.46 -20.26 14.77
C LYS A 180 -12.91 -18.94 15.38
N VAL A 181 -12.14 -17.86 15.22
CA VAL A 181 -12.41 -16.56 15.85
C VAL A 181 -13.05 -15.59 14.85
N PHE A 182 -14.16 -14.94 15.21
CA PHE A 182 -14.88 -14.01 14.34
C PHE A 182 -15.29 -12.72 15.07
N ASN A 183 -15.05 -11.58 14.43
CA ASN A 183 -15.36 -10.25 14.95
C ASN A 183 -16.17 -9.46 13.90
N PRO A 184 -17.46 -9.81 13.67
CA PRO A 184 -18.24 -9.20 12.59
C PRO A 184 -18.53 -7.72 12.85
N LEU A 185 -18.69 -6.94 11.76
CA LEU A 185 -19.07 -5.53 11.88
C LEU A 185 -20.51 -5.40 12.42
N PRO A 186 -20.78 -4.46 13.35
CA PRO A 186 -22.07 -4.35 14.03
C PRO A 186 -23.26 -4.21 13.07
N GLY A 187 -24.27 -5.07 13.22
CA GLY A 187 -25.49 -5.02 12.39
C GLY A 187 -25.32 -5.56 10.97
N SER A 188 -24.24 -6.29 10.69
CA SER A 188 -23.96 -6.93 9.40
C SER A 188 -23.50 -8.38 9.56
N LYS A 189 -23.25 -9.06 8.44
CA LYS A 189 -22.56 -10.35 8.33
C LYS A 189 -21.13 -10.22 7.83
N VAL A 190 -20.63 -9.00 7.56
CA VAL A 190 -19.22 -8.79 7.19
C VAL A 190 -18.33 -9.25 8.34
N GLY A 191 -17.42 -10.19 8.07
CA GLY A 191 -16.56 -10.82 9.08
C GLY A 191 -17.22 -11.93 9.91
N ALA A 192 -18.46 -12.30 9.61
CA ALA A 192 -19.13 -13.43 10.25
C ALA A 192 -18.72 -14.77 9.60
N LYS A 193 -18.81 -15.86 10.36
CA LYS A 193 -18.56 -17.21 9.85
C LYS A 193 -19.46 -17.53 8.65
N GLY A 194 -18.86 -17.99 7.55
CA GLY A 194 -19.57 -18.32 6.31
C GLY A 194 -19.79 -17.16 5.35
N TYR A 195 -19.20 -15.98 5.61
CA TYR A 195 -19.28 -14.81 4.74
C TYR A 195 -17.88 -14.39 4.28
N LEU A 196 -17.77 -13.91 3.04
CA LEU A 196 -16.56 -13.35 2.46
C LEU A 196 -16.93 -12.06 1.73
N GLY A 197 -16.61 -10.93 2.34
CA GLY A 197 -16.92 -9.62 1.80
C GLY A 197 -15.95 -9.18 0.71
N ALA A 198 -16.38 -8.19 -0.07
CA ALA A 198 -15.57 -7.53 -1.09
C ALA A 198 -15.56 -6.00 -0.89
N ARG A 199 -14.37 -5.41 -0.79
CA ARG A 199 -14.17 -3.95 -0.93
C ARG A 199 -13.98 -3.65 -2.40
N ILE A 200 -14.90 -2.89 -3.03
CA ILE A 200 -14.64 -2.36 -4.37
C ILE A 200 -13.60 -1.24 -4.23
N GLN A 201 -12.53 -1.33 -5.03
CA GLN A 201 -11.50 -0.30 -5.15
C GLN A 201 -11.56 0.34 -6.56
N PRO A 202 -12.44 1.33 -6.78
CA PRO A 202 -12.68 1.85 -8.12
C PRO A 202 -11.67 2.95 -8.47
N ASN A 203 -10.37 2.65 -8.43
CA ASN A 203 -9.30 3.63 -8.66
C ASN A 203 -9.32 4.14 -10.11
N SER A 204 -9.17 5.45 -10.31
CA SER A 204 -8.98 6.05 -11.64
C SER A 204 -7.53 6.54 -11.77
N PRO A 205 -6.89 6.37 -12.95
CA PRO A 205 -5.57 6.96 -13.22
C PRO A 205 -5.51 8.49 -13.09
N THR A 206 -6.66 9.16 -13.07
CA THR A 206 -6.76 10.64 -13.06
C THR A 206 -7.83 11.20 -12.11
N ASP A 207 -8.36 10.39 -11.19
CA ASP A 207 -9.55 10.71 -10.39
C ASP A 207 -10.81 11.05 -11.21
N ASN A 208 -10.91 10.52 -12.43
CA ASN A 208 -12.11 10.71 -13.25
C ASN A 208 -13.30 10.01 -12.59
N VAL A 209 -14.32 10.79 -12.25
CA VAL A 209 -15.53 10.32 -11.57
C VAL A 209 -16.33 9.30 -12.38
N ASP A 210 -16.24 9.33 -13.72
CA ASP A 210 -16.91 8.34 -14.56
C ASP A 210 -16.17 6.99 -14.53
N ASP A 211 -14.83 6.99 -14.58
CA ASP A 211 -14.03 5.76 -14.39
C ASP A 211 -14.37 5.10 -13.05
N ILE A 212 -14.46 5.91 -11.98
CA ILE A 212 -14.80 5.45 -10.64
C ILE A 212 -16.21 4.84 -10.62
N ARG A 213 -17.19 5.56 -11.16
CA ARG A 213 -18.60 5.14 -11.17
C ARG A 213 -18.81 3.83 -11.93
N TRP A 214 -18.19 3.71 -13.10
CA TRP A 214 -18.33 2.54 -13.96
C TRP A 214 -17.70 1.27 -13.37
N GLN A 215 -16.62 1.41 -12.59
CA GLN A 215 -16.06 0.29 -11.84
C GLN A 215 -17.01 -0.22 -10.76
N VAL A 216 -17.73 0.66 -10.08
CA VAL A 216 -18.77 0.26 -9.11
C VAL A 216 -19.93 -0.44 -9.81
N PHE A 217 -20.43 0.09 -10.93
CA PHE A 217 -21.47 -0.57 -11.72
C PHE A 217 -21.05 -1.96 -12.19
N SER A 218 -19.80 -2.10 -12.63
CA SER A 218 -19.24 -3.39 -13.00
C SER A 218 -19.21 -4.35 -11.80
N GLY A 219 -18.69 -3.95 -10.65
CA GLY A 219 -18.65 -4.81 -9.45
C GLY A 219 -20.05 -5.28 -9.01
N TRP A 220 -21.02 -4.36 -8.96
CA TRP A 220 -22.40 -4.70 -8.61
C TRP A 220 -23.08 -5.61 -9.64
N SER A 221 -22.70 -5.54 -10.91
CA SER A 221 -23.21 -6.47 -11.93
C SER A 221 -22.80 -7.93 -11.67
N PHE A 222 -21.69 -8.17 -10.98
CA PHE A 222 -21.22 -9.49 -10.55
C PHE A 222 -21.63 -9.85 -9.11
N ALA A 223 -22.53 -9.08 -8.48
CA ALA A 223 -22.87 -9.22 -7.06
C ALA A 223 -21.64 -9.13 -6.11
N VAL A 224 -20.69 -8.26 -6.46
CA VAL A 224 -19.47 -7.96 -5.68
C VAL A 224 -19.58 -6.55 -5.12
N GLY A 225 -19.07 -6.32 -3.89
CA GLY A 225 -18.96 -4.99 -3.29
C GLY A 225 -19.90 -4.73 -2.12
N ASP A 226 -19.74 -5.48 -1.04
CA ASP A 226 -20.62 -5.50 0.14
C ASP A 226 -19.98 -4.99 1.44
N VAL A 227 -18.75 -4.45 1.36
CA VAL A 227 -17.99 -3.99 2.54
C VAL A 227 -17.88 -2.47 2.58
N VAL A 228 -17.28 -1.87 1.55
CA VAL A 228 -17.06 -0.43 1.39
C VAL A 228 -16.77 -0.12 -0.08
N LEU A 229 -17.23 1.02 -0.57
CA LEU A 229 -16.73 1.61 -1.82
C LEU A 229 -15.52 2.50 -1.49
N GLY A 230 -14.30 2.05 -1.76
CA GLY A 230 -13.08 2.70 -1.26
C GLY A 230 -12.11 3.07 -2.38
N THR A 231 -11.97 4.36 -2.71
CA THR A 231 -11.10 4.83 -3.82
C THR A 231 -9.80 5.42 -3.28
N ASN A 232 -8.65 4.98 -3.80
CA ASN A 232 -7.38 5.67 -3.60
C ASN A 232 -7.30 6.86 -4.56
N PRO A 233 -7.22 8.11 -4.08
CA PRO A 233 -7.15 9.26 -4.95
C PRO A 233 -5.73 9.42 -5.52
N VAL A 234 -5.65 9.82 -6.79
CA VAL A 234 -4.42 10.39 -7.37
C VAL A 234 -4.18 11.76 -6.76
N SER A 235 -5.21 12.57 -6.56
CA SER A 235 -5.15 13.93 -6.03
C SER A 235 -5.73 14.04 -4.62
N SER A 236 -4.84 14.20 -3.65
CA SER A 236 -5.12 14.54 -2.25
C SER A 236 -5.57 16.00 -2.02
N THR A 237 -6.22 16.64 -3.01
CA THR A 237 -6.81 17.98 -2.82
C THR A 237 -8.23 17.87 -2.25
N PRO A 238 -8.72 18.69 -1.26
CA PRO A 238 -10.11 18.63 -0.82
C PRO A 238 -11.12 18.73 -1.94
N GLU A 239 -10.81 19.48 -3.00
CA GLU A 239 -11.71 19.60 -4.15
C GLU A 239 -11.82 18.27 -4.93
N SER A 240 -10.70 17.58 -5.20
CA SER A 240 -10.72 16.25 -5.84
C SER A 240 -11.34 15.20 -4.91
N VAL A 241 -10.91 15.15 -3.65
CA VAL A 241 -11.42 14.23 -2.64
C VAL A 241 -12.92 14.40 -2.47
N LEU A 242 -13.43 15.63 -2.37
CA LEU A 242 -14.88 15.88 -2.29
C LEU A 242 -15.62 15.39 -3.53
N ALA A 243 -15.10 15.63 -4.75
CA ALA A 243 -15.75 15.18 -5.98
C ALA A 243 -15.89 13.66 -6.05
N VAL A 244 -14.87 12.92 -5.58
CA VAL A 244 -14.91 11.45 -5.51
C VAL A 244 -15.85 10.98 -4.38
N GLU A 245 -15.78 11.58 -3.19
CA GLU A 245 -16.71 11.30 -2.07
C GLU A 245 -18.17 11.48 -2.49
N GLU A 246 -18.50 12.60 -3.15
CA GLU A 246 -19.85 12.89 -3.65
C GLU A 246 -20.29 11.89 -4.74
N THR A 247 -19.37 11.47 -5.60
CA THR A 247 -19.66 10.46 -6.64
C THR A 247 -20.01 9.11 -6.04
N LEU A 248 -19.25 8.64 -5.05
CA LEU A 248 -19.52 7.37 -4.36
C LEU A 248 -20.81 7.47 -3.54
N LYS A 249 -21.02 8.58 -2.82
CA LYS A 249 -22.24 8.83 -2.06
C LYS A 249 -23.47 8.86 -2.97
N ASP A 250 -23.39 9.47 -4.16
CA ASP A 250 -24.48 9.55 -5.11
C ASP A 250 -24.99 8.17 -5.54
N LEU A 251 -24.07 7.22 -5.76
CA LEU A 251 -24.42 5.82 -6.04
C LEU A 251 -25.21 5.21 -4.90
N LEU A 252 -24.71 5.35 -3.67
CA LEU A 252 -25.35 4.79 -2.48
C LEU A 252 -26.75 5.38 -2.27
N VAL A 253 -26.90 6.71 -2.35
CA VAL A 253 -28.18 7.42 -2.22
C VAL A 253 -29.17 6.97 -3.28
N THR A 254 -28.73 6.90 -4.53
CA THR A 254 -29.60 6.55 -5.66
C THR A 254 -30.20 5.15 -5.51
N PHE A 255 -29.44 4.21 -4.95
CA PHE A 255 -29.89 2.84 -4.71
C PHE A 255 -30.43 2.58 -3.30
N GLY A 256 -30.47 3.59 -2.42
CA GLY A 256 -30.97 3.49 -1.04
C GLY A 256 -30.09 2.64 -0.13
N LEU A 257 -28.77 2.75 -0.27
CA LEU A 257 -27.76 1.96 0.43
C LEU A 257 -26.99 2.74 1.51
N GLU A 258 -27.32 4.00 1.81
CA GLU A 258 -26.49 4.86 2.69
C GLU A 258 -26.37 4.33 4.13
N GLN A 259 -27.31 3.48 4.57
CA GLN A 259 -27.31 2.84 5.89
C GLN A 259 -26.73 1.41 5.87
N VAL A 260 -26.40 0.89 4.68
CA VAL A 260 -25.95 -0.50 4.48
C VAL A 260 -24.47 -0.55 4.17
N LEU A 261 -24.00 0.32 3.28
CA LEU A 261 -22.66 0.29 2.70
C LEU A 261 -22.00 1.67 2.85
N PRO A 262 -20.83 1.79 3.50
CA PRO A 262 -20.08 3.04 3.54
C PRO A 262 -19.29 3.28 2.25
N HIS A 263 -18.87 4.54 2.08
CA HIS A 263 -17.88 4.95 1.08
C HIS A 263 -16.69 5.65 1.76
N CYS A 264 -15.55 5.70 1.06
CA CYS A 264 -14.35 6.35 1.58
C CYS A 264 -13.38 6.69 0.43
N VAL A 265 -12.82 7.90 0.46
CA VAL A 265 -11.64 8.26 -0.33
C VAL A 265 -10.41 8.18 0.56
N LEU A 266 -9.47 7.30 0.19
CA LEU A 266 -8.30 6.94 1.00
C LEU A 266 -7.18 8.00 0.93
N ALA A 267 -7.54 9.27 1.12
CA ALA A 267 -6.58 10.37 1.26
C ALA A 267 -5.99 10.41 2.69
N HIS A 268 -5.00 11.27 2.94
CA HIS A 268 -4.54 11.54 4.30
C HIS A 268 -5.70 11.99 5.20
N ILE A 269 -5.75 11.53 6.46
CA ILE A 269 -6.89 11.75 7.36
C ILE A 269 -7.23 13.23 7.57
N ASP A 270 -6.23 14.11 7.62
CA ASP A 270 -6.45 15.55 7.76
C ASP A 270 -7.15 16.17 6.53
N VAL A 271 -6.92 15.62 5.33
CA VAL A 271 -7.63 16.08 4.12
C VAL A 271 -9.09 15.67 4.19
N GLN A 272 -9.38 14.44 4.60
CA GLN A 272 -10.75 13.96 4.77
C GLN A 272 -11.49 14.73 5.88
N ALA A 273 -10.83 15.01 7.00
CA ALA A 273 -11.37 15.84 8.07
C ALA A 273 -11.65 17.29 7.60
N GLU A 274 -10.78 17.84 6.75
CA GLU A 274 -11.00 19.14 6.12
C GLU A 274 -12.19 19.14 5.16
N VAL A 275 -12.32 18.10 4.35
CA VAL A 275 -13.46 17.91 3.42
C VAL A 275 -14.76 17.83 4.21
N GLU A 276 -14.84 16.99 5.24
CA GLU A 276 -16.01 16.87 6.11
C GLU A 276 -16.36 18.20 6.79
N ARG A 277 -15.36 18.98 7.23
CA ARG A 277 -15.60 20.30 7.83
C ARG A 277 -16.16 21.30 6.81
N ARG A 278 -15.72 21.24 5.55
CA ARG A 278 -16.21 22.12 4.47
C ARG A 278 -17.57 21.70 3.94
N SER A 279 -17.84 20.40 3.91
CA SER A 279 -19.07 19.80 3.37
C SER A 279 -19.57 18.70 4.31
N PRO A 280 -20.27 19.05 5.41
CA PRO A 280 -20.69 18.08 6.42
C PRO A 280 -21.55 16.93 5.84
N GLY A 281 -21.22 15.70 6.25
CA GLY A 281 -21.84 14.47 5.79
C GLY A 281 -21.37 14.01 4.42
N SER A 282 -20.31 14.61 3.84
CA SER A 282 -19.72 14.13 2.59
C SER A 282 -18.92 12.84 2.79
N THR A 283 -18.27 12.66 3.94
CA THR A 283 -17.46 11.48 4.27
C THR A 283 -18.25 10.48 5.10
N ALA A 284 -18.20 9.19 4.75
CA ALA A 284 -18.73 8.13 5.61
C ALA A 284 -17.67 7.60 6.58
N LEU A 285 -16.48 7.20 6.10
CA LEU A 285 -15.34 6.79 6.93
C LEU A 285 -14.19 7.79 6.77
N TRP A 286 -13.30 7.84 7.77
CA TRP A 286 -11.99 8.48 7.61
C TRP A 286 -10.88 7.44 7.56
N PHE A 287 -10.17 7.39 6.44
CA PHE A 287 -9.04 6.50 6.20
C PHE A 287 -7.72 7.01 6.77
N GLN A 288 -6.82 6.11 7.19
CA GLN A 288 -5.42 6.41 7.43
C GLN A 288 -4.54 5.15 7.38
N SER A 289 -3.41 5.21 6.68
CA SER A 289 -2.32 4.22 6.85
C SER A 289 -1.64 4.43 8.20
N ILE A 290 -1.43 3.35 8.96
CA ILE A 290 -0.82 3.41 10.30
C ILE A 290 0.43 2.52 10.41
N ALA A 291 1.34 2.88 11.31
CA ALA A 291 2.60 2.19 11.55
C ALA A 291 2.73 1.66 12.99
N GLY A 292 3.70 0.77 13.19
CA GLY A 292 3.99 0.08 14.45
C GLY A 292 4.81 0.90 15.45
N SER A 293 5.26 2.11 15.11
CA SER A 293 5.99 2.97 16.07
C SER A 293 5.72 4.46 15.86
N ASP A 294 6.01 5.28 16.87
CA ASP A 294 5.93 6.75 16.73
C ASP A 294 6.86 7.26 15.61
N ALA A 295 8.04 6.64 15.45
CA ALA A 295 8.98 7.03 14.41
C ALA A 295 8.41 6.76 13.01
N ALA A 296 7.84 5.57 12.80
CA ALA A 296 7.21 5.22 11.54
C ALA A 296 5.90 5.98 11.31
N ASN A 297 5.09 6.24 12.34
CA ASN A 297 3.86 7.04 12.19
C ASN A 297 4.13 8.49 11.77
N ARG A 298 5.25 9.08 12.20
CA ARG A 298 5.67 10.42 11.73
C ARG A 298 6.01 10.46 10.24
N THR A 299 6.30 9.32 9.62
CA THR A 299 6.39 9.24 8.16
C THR A 299 5.02 9.52 7.55
N PHE A 300 3.96 8.96 8.10
CA PHE A 300 2.61 9.25 7.62
C PHE A 300 2.05 10.59 8.13
N ASP A 301 2.89 11.50 8.62
CA ASP A 301 2.52 12.80 9.20
C ASP A 301 1.48 12.72 10.34
N ILE A 302 1.41 11.58 11.05
CA ILE A 302 0.49 11.35 12.16
C ILE A 302 1.22 11.06 13.48
N SER A 303 0.52 11.29 14.59
CA SER A 303 0.95 10.96 15.95
C SER A 303 -0.16 10.24 16.71
N THR A 304 0.22 9.50 17.75
CA THR A 304 -0.73 8.85 18.68
C THR A 304 -1.76 9.86 19.21
N GLU A 305 -1.33 11.06 19.59
CA GLU A 305 -2.22 12.12 20.09
C GLU A 305 -3.21 12.60 19.02
N SER A 306 -2.73 12.91 17.81
CA SER A 306 -3.58 13.39 16.72
C SER A 306 -4.64 12.36 16.32
N MET A 307 -4.27 11.09 16.24
CA MET A 307 -5.19 10.01 15.87
C MET A 307 -6.24 9.76 16.96
N LEU A 308 -5.88 9.87 18.24
CA LEU A 308 -6.85 9.79 19.34
C LEU A 308 -7.87 10.93 19.26
N ALA A 309 -7.43 12.16 18.98
CA ALA A 309 -8.32 13.31 18.83
C ALA A 309 -9.27 13.15 17.63
N LEU A 310 -8.77 12.65 16.50
CA LEU A 310 -9.59 12.37 15.32
C LEU A 310 -10.59 11.24 15.59
N ALA A 311 -10.19 10.18 16.31
CA ALA A 311 -11.09 9.11 16.73
C ALA A 311 -12.22 9.63 17.64
N ASP A 312 -11.91 10.52 18.59
CA ASP A 312 -12.90 11.13 19.47
C ASP A 312 -13.92 12.02 18.72
N ALA A 313 -13.53 12.56 17.55
CA ALA A 313 -14.41 13.38 16.72
C ALA A 313 -15.44 12.57 15.90
N ARG A 314 -15.26 11.25 15.75
CA ARG A 314 -16.14 10.38 14.95
C ARG A 314 -17.31 9.87 15.79
N THR A 315 -18.50 10.43 15.53
CA THR A 315 -19.75 10.08 16.25
C THR A 315 -20.81 9.39 15.37
N GLY A 316 -20.63 9.36 14.05
CA GLY A 316 -21.54 8.70 13.10
C GLY A 316 -21.52 7.16 13.18
N PRO A 317 -22.39 6.46 12.43
CA PRO A 317 -22.43 5.00 12.40
C PRO A 317 -21.13 4.37 11.88
N PHE A 318 -20.42 5.11 11.04
CA PHE A 318 -19.14 4.76 10.44
C PHE A 318 -17.99 5.52 11.11
N GLY A 319 -16.98 4.78 11.56
CA GLY A 319 -15.84 5.30 12.32
C GLY A 319 -14.65 5.62 11.43
N LEU A 320 -13.63 4.78 11.52
CA LEU A 320 -12.33 4.93 10.86
C LEU A 320 -12.08 3.75 9.92
N TYR A 321 -11.14 3.93 8.99
CA TYR A 321 -10.63 2.90 8.13
C TYR A 321 -9.09 2.90 8.17
N PHE A 322 -8.48 1.77 8.54
CA PHE A 322 -7.03 1.63 8.59
C PHE A 322 -6.51 0.67 7.51
N GLU A 323 -5.35 1.03 6.96
CA GLU A 323 -4.50 0.11 6.22
C GLU A 323 -3.17 -0.09 6.94
N THR A 324 -2.72 -1.34 6.92
CA THR A 324 -1.45 -1.80 7.48
C THR A 324 -0.69 -2.61 6.43
N GLY A 325 0.39 -3.29 6.81
CA GLY A 325 1.26 -3.94 5.83
C GLY A 325 2.58 -4.33 6.46
N GLN A 326 2.84 -5.63 6.58
CA GLN A 326 4.17 -6.10 6.99
C GLN A 326 5.24 -5.52 6.06
N GLY A 327 6.29 -4.96 6.66
CA GLY A 327 7.39 -4.35 5.94
C GLY A 327 7.35 -2.83 5.81
N ALA A 328 6.20 -2.19 6.05
CA ALA A 328 6.08 -0.74 5.98
C ALA A 328 7.09 -0.03 6.90
N ASP A 329 7.21 -0.45 8.16
CA ASP A 329 8.08 0.21 9.14
C ASP A 329 9.57 0.19 8.74
N PHE A 330 10.09 -0.96 8.29
CA PHE A 330 11.52 -1.06 7.96
C PHE A 330 11.88 -0.40 6.63
N THR A 331 11.00 -0.48 5.62
CA THR A 331 11.21 0.19 4.34
C THR A 331 11.20 1.70 4.50
N ASN A 332 10.45 2.18 5.51
CA ASN A 332 10.53 3.53 6.04
C ASN A 332 11.74 3.81 6.95
N GLY A 333 12.74 2.93 7.03
CA GLY A 333 13.93 3.12 7.87
C GLY A 333 13.67 3.02 9.38
N HIS A 334 12.52 2.52 9.81
CA HIS A 334 12.06 2.47 11.20
C HIS A 334 11.92 1.05 11.74
N ALA A 335 12.77 0.12 11.27
CA ALA A 335 12.81 -1.26 11.75
C ALA A 335 13.08 -1.39 13.26
N GLN A 336 13.96 -0.51 13.79
CA GLN A 336 14.33 -0.44 15.21
C GLN A 336 14.84 -1.79 15.79
N GLY A 337 15.38 -2.68 14.95
CA GLY A 337 15.87 -4.01 15.35
C GLY A 337 14.76 -4.99 15.72
N VAL A 338 13.50 -4.69 15.36
CA VAL A 338 12.32 -5.50 15.63
C VAL A 338 11.80 -6.07 14.30
N ASP A 339 11.39 -7.33 14.32
CA ASP A 339 10.90 -8.02 13.13
C ASP A 339 9.53 -7.52 12.65
N MET A 340 9.20 -7.83 11.39
CA MET A 340 8.00 -7.29 10.73
C MET A 340 6.69 -7.72 11.41
N VAL A 341 6.60 -8.96 11.91
CA VAL A 341 5.39 -9.48 12.55
C VAL A 341 5.06 -8.71 13.82
N LEU A 342 6.07 -8.32 14.60
CA LEU A 342 5.87 -7.57 15.84
C LEU A 342 5.48 -6.10 15.59
N HIS A 343 6.00 -5.48 14.53
CA HIS A 343 5.52 -4.17 14.08
C HIS A 343 4.07 -4.24 13.63
N GLU A 344 3.71 -5.26 12.85
CA GLU A 344 2.35 -5.44 12.34
C GLU A 344 1.34 -5.69 13.46
N ALA A 345 1.68 -6.55 14.42
CA ALA A 345 0.86 -6.77 15.61
C ALA A 345 0.58 -5.46 16.38
N ARG A 346 1.56 -4.55 16.43
CA ARG A 346 1.41 -3.24 17.10
C ARG A 346 0.47 -2.30 16.34
N LYS A 347 0.44 -2.35 15.01
CA LYS A 347 -0.55 -1.61 14.20
C LYS A 347 -1.96 -2.04 14.52
N TYR A 348 -2.20 -3.35 14.65
CA TYR A 348 -3.51 -3.87 15.08
C TYR A 348 -3.85 -3.46 16.51
N GLY A 349 -2.86 -3.43 17.42
CA GLY A 349 -3.04 -2.84 18.74
C GLY A 349 -3.48 -1.38 18.67
N PHE A 350 -2.91 -0.59 17.75
CA PHE A 350 -3.25 0.81 17.58
C PHE A 350 -4.68 0.97 17.03
N ALA A 351 -5.02 0.20 16.00
CA ALA A 351 -6.37 0.14 15.44
C ALA A 351 -7.41 -0.28 16.49
N ARG A 352 -7.10 -1.23 17.38
CA ARG A 352 -7.96 -1.63 18.51
C ARG A 352 -8.20 -0.47 19.47
N ALA A 353 -7.14 0.20 19.90
CA ALA A 353 -7.23 1.36 20.79
C ALA A 353 -8.09 2.47 20.17
N LEU A 354 -7.84 2.83 18.90
CA LEU A 354 -8.62 3.84 18.18
C LEU A 354 -10.09 3.43 18.02
N SER A 355 -10.36 2.16 17.68
CA SER A 355 -11.73 1.62 17.57
C SER A 355 -12.52 1.78 18.87
N ARG A 356 -11.87 1.55 20.02
CA ARG A 356 -12.48 1.75 21.34
C ARG A 356 -12.77 3.21 21.64
N ARG A 357 -11.90 4.14 21.21
CA ARG A 357 -12.14 5.59 21.38
C ARG A 357 -13.33 6.05 20.56
N VAL A 358 -13.45 5.60 19.30
CA VAL A 358 -14.65 5.86 18.48
C VAL A 358 -15.90 5.26 19.15
N ALA A 359 -15.82 4.03 19.68
CA ALA A 359 -16.94 3.41 20.37
C ALA A 359 -17.39 4.19 21.62
N GLN A 360 -16.43 4.73 22.38
CA GLN A 360 -16.70 5.58 23.54
C GLN A 360 -17.35 6.91 23.13
N ALA A 361 -16.81 7.58 22.10
CA ALA A 361 -17.35 8.85 21.60
C ALA A 361 -18.79 8.72 21.07
N ARG A 362 -19.09 7.58 20.43
CA ARG A 362 -20.42 7.26 19.90
C ARG A 362 -21.40 6.71 20.93
N GLY A 363 -20.92 6.08 22.00
CA GLY A 363 -21.75 5.31 22.94
C GLY A 363 -22.15 3.91 22.43
N GLY A 364 -21.39 3.33 21.49
CA GLY A 364 -21.64 1.98 20.96
C GLY A 364 -20.67 1.58 19.86
N ALA A 365 -20.56 0.27 19.58
CA ALA A 365 -19.59 -0.29 18.63
C ALA A 365 -19.75 0.31 17.22
N PRO A 366 -18.73 1.03 16.69
CA PRO A 366 -18.76 1.64 15.37
C PRO A 366 -18.34 0.63 14.29
N TRP A 367 -18.60 0.95 13.04
CA TRP A 367 -17.89 0.29 11.94
C TRP A 367 -16.48 0.87 11.87
N VAL A 368 -15.48 0.04 12.13
CA VAL A 368 -14.08 0.35 11.85
C VAL A 368 -13.56 -0.69 10.89
N HIS A 369 -13.07 -0.22 9.75
CA HIS A 369 -12.49 -1.07 8.72
C HIS A 369 -10.98 -1.19 8.96
N LEU A 370 -10.45 -2.37 8.66
CA LEU A 370 -9.03 -2.66 8.76
C LEU A 370 -8.69 -3.71 7.71
N ASN A 371 -7.71 -3.42 6.87
CA ASN A 371 -7.02 -4.49 6.14
C ASN A 371 -5.52 -4.34 6.21
N ASP A 372 -4.86 -5.49 6.22
CA ASP A 372 -3.47 -5.59 5.83
C ASP A 372 -3.36 -5.50 4.30
N VAL A 373 -2.23 -5.02 3.80
CA VAL A 373 -1.89 -5.03 2.38
C VAL A 373 -0.63 -5.89 2.16
N ALA A 374 -0.84 -7.17 1.87
CA ALA A 374 0.23 -8.16 1.72
C ALA A 374 0.78 -8.15 0.29
N GLY A 375 2.07 -7.83 0.12
CA GLY A 375 2.76 -7.91 -1.17
C GLY A 375 2.78 -6.63 -2.02
N PHE A 376 2.35 -5.49 -1.47
CA PHE A 376 2.28 -4.21 -2.20
C PHE A 376 3.62 -3.48 -2.34
N ILE A 377 4.55 -3.76 -1.42
CA ILE A 377 5.86 -3.11 -1.40
C ILE A 377 6.73 -3.70 -2.53
N GLY A 378 7.08 -4.98 -2.43
CA GLY A 378 7.92 -5.65 -3.41
C GLY A 378 8.69 -6.86 -2.87
N PRO A 379 9.60 -7.43 -3.69
CA PRO A 379 10.38 -8.62 -3.38
C PRO A 379 11.37 -8.45 -2.22
N GLU A 380 11.67 -7.22 -1.82
CA GLU A 380 12.47 -6.90 -0.63
C GLU A 380 11.76 -7.28 0.68
N VAL A 381 10.43 -7.39 0.66
CA VAL A 381 9.63 -7.86 1.79
C VAL A 381 9.28 -9.33 1.63
N PHE A 382 8.69 -9.66 0.47
CA PHE A 382 8.19 -10.98 0.12
C PHE A 382 8.57 -11.34 -1.31
N ARG A 383 9.44 -12.33 -1.50
CA ARG A 383 9.86 -12.80 -2.82
C ARG A 383 8.93 -13.88 -3.37
N SER A 384 8.43 -14.79 -2.53
CA SER A 384 7.67 -15.96 -2.98
C SER A 384 6.20 -15.93 -2.57
N ARG A 385 5.37 -16.67 -3.31
CA ARG A 385 3.95 -16.88 -3.00
C ARG A 385 3.73 -17.52 -1.62
N GLU A 386 4.63 -18.40 -1.18
CA GLU A 386 4.55 -19.01 0.16
C GLU A 386 4.76 -17.99 1.27
N GLN A 387 5.65 -17.00 1.06
CA GLN A 387 5.83 -15.91 2.02
C GLN A 387 4.59 -15.02 2.10
N LEU A 388 3.92 -14.77 0.95
CA LEU A 388 2.64 -14.05 0.92
C LEU A 388 1.54 -14.78 1.69
N VAL A 389 1.35 -16.07 1.44
CA VAL A 389 0.37 -16.88 2.19
C VAL A 389 0.69 -16.85 3.68
N ARG A 390 1.96 -17.04 4.04
CA ARG A 390 2.39 -17.00 5.44
C ARG A 390 2.06 -15.68 6.12
N CYS A 391 2.35 -14.55 5.47
CA CYS A 391 2.00 -13.22 5.95
C CYS A 391 0.50 -13.08 6.19
N CYS A 392 -0.30 -13.39 5.18
CA CYS A 392 -1.76 -13.29 5.24
C CYS A 392 -2.36 -14.11 6.40
N LEU A 393 -1.87 -15.33 6.61
CA LEU A 393 -2.34 -16.21 7.68
C LEU A 393 -1.96 -15.70 9.07
N GLU A 394 -0.74 -15.17 9.23
CA GLU A 394 -0.32 -14.53 10.48
C GLU A 394 -1.19 -13.31 10.78
N ASP A 395 -1.40 -12.45 9.78
CA ASP A 395 -2.14 -11.19 9.92
C ASP A 395 -3.61 -11.41 10.22
N ILE A 396 -4.28 -12.38 9.58
CA ILE A 396 -5.65 -12.78 9.93
C ILE A 396 -5.75 -13.13 11.41
N VAL A 397 -4.87 -14.00 11.92
CA VAL A 397 -4.90 -14.42 13.32
C VAL A 397 -4.58 -13.25 14.24
N MET A 398 -3.56 -12.44 13.93
CA MET A 398 -3.19 -11.29 14.74
C MET A 398 -4.32 -10.26 14.80
N GLY A 399 -4.91 -9.86 13.68
CA GLY A 399 -6.03 -8.94 13.64
C GLY A 399 -7.24 -9.46 14.40
N LYS A 400 -7.58 -10.76 14.23
CA LYS A 400 -8.69 -11.39 14.95
C LYS A 400 -8.46 -11.45 16.45
N LEU A 401 -7.24 -11.77 16.92
CA LEU A 401 -6.91 -11.79 18.36
C LEU A 401 -6.86 -10.40 18.99
N HIS A 402 -6.68 -9.33 18.19
CA HIS A 402 -6.89 -7.95 18.63
C HIS A 402 -8.39 -7.56 18.71
N GLY A 403 -9.31 -8.44 18.29
CA GLY A 403 -10.75 -8.17 18.30
C GLY A 403 -11.24 -7.39 17.08
N LEU A 404 -10.48 -7.38 15.98
CA LEU A 404 -10.76 -6.57 14.80
C LEU A 404 -11.42 -7.40 13.70
N CYS A 405 -12.26 -6.74 12.90
CA CYS A 405 -12.79 -7.27 11.65
C CYS A 405 -11.76 -7.03 10.55
N ILE A 406 -10.83 -7.98 10.37
CA ILE A 406 -9.70 -7.81 9.46
C ILE A 406 -9.98 -8.37 8.06
N GLY A 407 -9.83 -7.53 7.05
CA GLY A 407 -9.72 -7.92 5.64
C GLY A 407 -8.26 -7.98 5.17
N LEU A 408 -8.05 -8.36 3.92
CA LEU A 408 -6.71 -8.45 3.33
C LEU A 408 -6.68 -7.93 1.89
N ASP A 409 -5.60 -7.26 1.53
CA ASP A 409 -5.15 -7.15 0.14
C ASP A 409 -4.14 -8.25 -0.12
N VAL A 410 -4.57 -9.32 -0.79
CA VAL A 410 -3.65 -10.38 -1.22
C VAL A 410 -3.15 -9.98 -2.60
N CYS A 411 -1.95 -9.39 -2.63
CA CYS A 411 -1.51 -8.68 -3.80
C CYS A 411 -0.05 -8.96 -4.16
N SER A 412 0.32 -8.56 -5.37
CA SER A 412 1.67 -8.67 -5.85
C SER A 412 2.00 -7.50 -6.75
N THR A 413 3.15 -6.89 -6.50
CA THR A 413 3.74 -5.98 -7.48
C THR A 413 4.28 -6.77 -8.67
N LEU A 414 4.26 -6.15 -9.85
CA LEU A 414 4.68 -6.83 -11.08
C LEU A 414 6.15 -7.23 -11.10
N HIS A 415 6.99 -6.73 -10.20
CA HIS A 415 8.41 -7.07 -10.07
C HIS A 415 8.71 -8.16 -9.03
N MET A 416 7.67 -8.72 -8.39
CA MET A 416 7.79 -9.97 -7.63
C MET A 416 7.71 -11.18 -8.55
N ASP A 417 8.27 -12.31 -8.09
CA ASP A 417 8.14 -13.61 -8.76
C ASP A 417 6.84 -14.32 -8.33
N VAL A 418 5.73 -13.61 -8.49
CA VAL A 418 4.37 -14.08 -8.20
C VAL A 418 3.52 -13.76 -9.42
N SER A 419 3.00 -14.80 -10.06
CA SER A 419 2.15 -14.69 -11.25
C SER A 419 0.67 -14.50 -10.92
N LEU A 420 -0.15 -14.29 -11.94
CA LEU A 420 -1.62 -14.28 -11.80
C LEU A 420 -2.13 -15.62 -11.23
N ASP A 421 -1.58 -16.74 -11.70
CA ASP A 421 -1.90 -18.09 -11.22
C ASP A 421 -1.44 -18.30 -9.76
N ASP A 422 -0.28 -17.75 -9.40
CA ASP A 422 0.21 -17.81 -8.02
C ASP A 422 -0.68 -16.99 -7.07
N LEU A 423 -1.22 -15.85 -7.53
CA LEU A 423 -2.20 -15.10 -6.75
C LEU A 423 -3.48 -15.92 -6.54
N ASP A 424 -3.97 -16.61 -7.56
CA ASP A 424 -5.12 -17.52 -7.39
C ASP A 424 -4.84 -18.65 -6.40
N TRP A 425 -3.63 -19.20 -6.45
CA TRP A 425 -3.16 -20.19 -5.47
C TRP A 425 -3.10 -19.58 -4.06
N CYS A 426 -2.58 -18.37 -3.89
CA CYS A 426 -2.54 -17.67 -2.60
C CYS A 426 -3.94 -17.50 -2.02
N LEU A 427 -4.89 -17.04 -2.84
CA LEU A 427 -6.29 -16.85 -2.45
C LEU A 427 -6.92 -18.15 -1.97
N ASP A 428 -6.70 -19.26 -2.70
CA ASP A 428 -7.20 -20.59 -2.32
C ASP A 428 -6.64 -21.08 -0.97
N ARG A 429 -5.42 -20.65 -0.59
CA ARG A 429 -4.80 -21.00 0.70
C ARG A 429 -5.23 -20.10 1.84
N VAL A 430 -5.55 -18.84 1.55
CA VAL A 430 -5.89 -17.83 2.57
C VAL A 430 -7.36 -17.86 2.96
N VAL A 431 -8.29 -18.04 2.01
CA VAL A 431 -9.74 -18.02 2.29
C VAL A 431 -10.19 -19.02 3.37
N PRO A 432 -9.64 -20.24 3.47
CA PRO A 432 -9.96 -21.16 4.57
C PRO A 432 -9.71 -20.60 5.98
N ALA A 433 -8.80 -19.62 6.15
CA ALA A 433 -8.57 -18.93 7.42
C ALA A 433 -9.64 -17.85 7.73
N ALA A 434 -10.60 -17.68 6.83
CA ALA A 434 -11.75 -16.80 6.93
C ALA A 434 -11.40 -15.32 7.20
N PRO A 435 -10.65 -14.65 6.30
CA PRO A 435 -10.58 -13.19 6.33
C PRO A 435 -11.99 -12.59 6.19
N ALA A 436 -12.22 -11.41 6.78
CA ALA A 436 -13.54 -10.79 6.73
C ALA A 436 -13.92 -10.35 5.31
N TYR A 437 -12.93 -9.85 4.57
CA TYR A 437 -13.09 -9.41 3.19
C TYR A 437 -11.76 -9.39 2.44
N LEU A 438 -11.84 -9.34 1.12
CA LEU A 438 -10.71 -9.06 0.22
C LEU A 438 -11.00 -7.82 -0.63
N MET A 439 -9.96 -7.26 -1.23
CA MET A 439 -10.10 -6.21 -2.24
C MET A 439 -10.78 -6.76 -3.51
N ALA A 440 -11.33 -5.87 -4.32
CA ALA A 440 -12.07 -6.22 -5.51
C ALA A 440 -11.87 -5.15 -6.58
N LEU A 441 -11.21 -5.54 -7.66
CA LEU A 441 -11.01 -4.73 -8.84
C LEU A 441 -11.82 -5.28 -10.04
N PRO A 442 -12.09 -4.45 -11.06
CA PRO A 442 -12.71 -4.91 -12.32
C PRO A 442 -11.97 -6.06 -12.97
N THR A 443 -10.65 -6.03 -12.86
CA THR A 443 -9.76 -7.11 -13.25
C THR A 443 -8.91 -7.49 -12.05
N LYS A 444 -7.80 -8.19 -12.23
CA LYS A 444 -6.78 -8.32 -11.17
C LYS A 444 -5.81 -7.14 -11.16
N ILE A 445 -5.85 -6.23 -12.13
CA ILE A 445 -4.87 -5.17 -12.35
C ILE A 445 -5.44 -3.83 -11.87
N ASP A 446 -4.71 -3.15 -10.98
CA ASP A 446 -5.04 -1.78 -10.60
C ASP A 446 -4.55 -0.79 -11.67
N PRO A 447 -5.45 0.01 -12.26
CA PRO A 447 -5.10 0.91 -13.36
C PRO A 447 -4.21 2.09 -12.92
N MET A 448 -4.09 2.36 -11.62
CA MET A 448 -3.37 3.50 -11.07
C MET A 448 -2.16 3.08 -10.22
N LEU A 449 -2.34 2.10 -9.34
CA LEU A 449 -1.30 1.67 -8.39
C LEU A 449 -0.26 0.71 -9.00
N GLY A 450 -0.53 0.14 -10.19
CA GLY A 450 0.43 -0.71 -10.90
C GLY A 450 0.78 -1.99 -10.16
N TYR A 451 -0.22 -2.61 -9.51
CA TYR A 451 -0.10 -3.89 -8.80
C TYR A 451 -1.27 -4.82 -9.15
N LEU A 452 -1.11 -6.08 -8.79
CA LEU A 452 -2.08 -7.14 -8.98
C LEU A 452 -2.77 -7.47 -7.67
N THR A 453 -4.09 -7.61 -7.67
CA THR A 453 -4.90 -8.05 -6.51
C THR A 453 -6.10 -8.90 -6.98
N THR A 454 -7.06 -9.12 -6.09
CA THR A 454 -8.27 -9.91 -6.28
C THR A 454 -9.26 -9.18 -7.18
N GLY A 455 -9.72 -9.85 -8.25
CA GLY A 455 -10.73 -9.34 -9.17
C GLY A 455 -12.16 -9.70 -8.79
N PHE A 456 -13.15 -9.12 -9.48
CA PHE A 456 -14.57 -9.45 -9.25
C PHE A 456 -14.87 -10.93 -9.46
N GLN A 457 -14.29 -11.53 -10.49
CA GLN A 457 -14.44 -12.94 -10.83
C GLN A 457 -13.89 -13.87 -9.73
N ASP A 458 -12.81 -13.46 -9.07
CA ASP A 458 -12.24 -14.22 -7.95
C ASP A 458 -13.23 -14.32 -6.80
N HIS A 459 -13.93 -13.24 -6.47
CA HIS A 459 -14.96 -13.28 -5.42
C HIS A 459 -16.07 -14.27 -5.75
N VAL A 460 -16.53 -14.29 -7.00
CA VAL A 460 -17.55 -15.25 -7.45
C VAL A 460 -17.02 -16.68 -7.33
N ARG A 461 -15.79 -16.94 -7.80
CA ARG A 461 -15.12 -18.25 -7.74
C ARG A 461 -14.89 -18.73 -6.31
N LEU A 462 -14.38 -17.86 -5.44
CA LEU A 462 -14.02 -18.19 -4.05
C LEU A 462 -15.28 -18.46 -3.22
N ARG A 463 -16.35 -17.68 -3.42
CA ARG A 463 -17.64 -17.89 -2.75
C ARG A 463 -18.27 -19.23 -3.13
N ASP A 464 -18.27 -19.57 -4.42
CA ASP A 464 -18.73 -20.89 -4.90
C ASP A 464 -17.88 -22.02 -4.30
N ARG A 465 -16.55 -21.94 -4.44
CA ARG A 465 -15.62 -22.98 -3.99
C ARG A 465 -15.67 -23.25 -2.49
N PHE A 466 -15.78 -22.22 -1.67
CA PHE A 466 -15.72 -22.32 -0.21
C PHE A 466 -17.09 -22.22 0.47
N GLY A 467 -18.17 -22.11 -0.31
CA GLY A 467 -19.53 -22.01 0.22
C GLY A 467 -19.77 -20.76 1.08
N THR A 468 -19.08 -19.65 0.78
CA THR A 468 -19.23 -18.38 1.51
C THR A 468 -20.22 -17.45 0.82
N LYS A 469 -20.72 -16.47 1.57
CA LYS A 469 -21.79 -15.57 1.13
C LYS A 469 -21.40 -14.09 1.18
N VAL A 470 -22.15 -13.30 0.42
CA VAL A 470 -22.26 -11.84 0.53
C VAL A 470 -23.07 -11.47 1.78
N ASP A 471 -22.85 -10.29 2.36
CA ASP A 471 -23.75 -9.73 3.39
C ASP A 471 -25.22 -9.77 2.94
N ASP A 472 -26.11 -10.27 3.80
CA ASP A 472 -27.52 -10.53 3.47
C ASP A 472 -28.26 -9.29 2.93
N ARG A 473 -27.92 -8.09 3.42
CA ARG A 473 -28.56 -6.83 3.01
C ARG A 473 -28.14 -6.45 1.60
N MET A 474 -26.87 -6.66 1.26
CA MET A 474 -26.33 -6.45 -0.08
C MET A 474 -26.78 -7.54 -1.05
N TRP A 475 -26.88 -8.80 -0.60
CA TRP A 475 -27.46 -9.86 -1.42
C TRP A 475 -28.91 -9.55 -1.82
N SER A 476 -29.72 -9.08 -0.87
CA SER A 476 -31.08 -8.61 -1.13
C SER A 476 -31.11 -7.43 -2.12
N PHE A 477 -30.11 -6.55 -2.08
CA PHE A 477 -29.96 -5.48 -3.06
C PHE A 477 -29.64 -6.03 -4.46
N PHE A 478 -28.69 -6.96 -4.59
CA PHE A 478 -28.36 -7.57 -5.88
C PHE A 478 -29.55 -8.32 -6.50
N GLN A 479 -30.40 -8.94 -5.68
CA GLN A 479 -31.66 -9.51 -6.14
C GLN A 479 -32.65 -8.46 -6.66
N ARG A 480 -32.81 -7.33 -5.96
CA ARG A 480 -33.64 -6.20 -6.44
C ARG A 480 -33.04 -5.49 -7.64
N LEU A 481 -31.72 -5.52 -7.78
CA LEU A 481 -31.01 -5.00 -8.96
C LEU A 481 -31.26 -5.90 -10.17
N GLY A 482 -31.64 -7.17 -9.97
CA GLY A 482 -31.99 -8.11 -11.02
C GLY A 482 -30.78 -8.85 -11.61
N VAL A 483 -29.61 -8.81 -10.96
CA VAL A 483 -28.40 -9.52 -11.40
C VAL A 483 -28.31 -10.92 -10.79
N ILE A 484 -29.03 -11.15 -9.69
CA ILE A 484 -29.22 -12.44 -9.04
C ILE A 484 -30.72 -12.70 -8.91
N ASP A 485 -31.17 -13.94 -9.12
CA ASP A 485 -32.58 -14.33 -8.97
C ASP A 485 -32.97 -14.65 -7.51
N ALA A 486 -34.22 -15.02 -7.29
CA ALA A 486 -34.74 -15.38 -5.97
C ALA A 486 -34.08 -16.64 -5.37
N ASP A 487 -33.56 -17.53 -6.21
CA ASP A 487 -32.87 -18.76 -5.82
C ASP A 487 -31.36 -18.57 -5.60
N GLY A 488 -30.85 -17.35 -5.83
CA GLY A 488 -29.45 -17.00 -5.68
C GLY A 488 -28.58 -17.32 -6.90
N ARG A 489 -29.18 -17.49 -8.09
CA ARG A 489 -28.45 -17.78 -9.34
C ARG A 489 -28.24 -16.51 -10.18
N PRO A 490 -27.15 -16.41 -10.94
CA PRO A 490 -26.96 -15.38 -11.98
C PRO A 490 -28.14 -15.30 -12.96
N THR A 491 -28.60 -14.09 -13.27
CA THR A 491 -29.60 -13.83 -14.31
C THR A 491 -28.95 -13.49 -15.67
N GLU A 492 -29.75 -13.14 -16.67
CA GLU A 492 -29.25 -12.59 -17.95
C GLU A 492 -28.53 -11.24 -17.82
N HIS A 493 -28.68 -10.54 -16.69
CA HIS A 493 -28.00 -9.28 -16.39
C HIS A 493 -26.74 -9.44 -15.53
N PHE A 494 -26.41 -10.67 -15.13
CA PHE A 494 -25.20 -10.92 -14.36
C PHE A 494 -23.95 -10.60 -15.20
N GLY A 495 -23.09 -9.75 -14.67
CA GLY A 495 -21.93 -9.22 -15.37
C GLY A 495 -22.24 -8.12 -16.40
N ASP A 496 -23.47 -7.59 -16.46
CA ASP A 496 -23.83 -6.47 -17.34
C ASP A 496 -23.82 -5.11 -16.60
N PRO A 497 -22.74 -4.33 -16.66
CA PRO A 497 -22.72 -2.98 -16.08
C PRO A 497 -23.66 -2.00 -16.78
N VAL A 498 -24.04 -2.24 -18.05
CA VAL A 498 -24.97 -1.36 -18.79
C VAL A 498 -26.38 -1.47 -18.19
N TRP A 499 -26.79 -2.67 -17.79
CA TRP A 499 -28.01 -2.87 -17.02
C TRP A 499 -28.00 -2.07 -15.70
N VAL A 500 -26.90 -2.13 -14.94
CA VAL A 500 -26.78 -1.39 -13.68
C VAL A 500 -26.86 0.12 -13.92
N TYR A 501 -26.24 0.63 -14.98
CA TYR A 501 -26.36 2.04 -15.38
C TYR A 501 -27.79 2.42 -15.74
N LEU A 502 -28.49 1.60 -16.51
CA LEU A 502 -29.90 1.81 -16.83
C LEU A 502 -30.73 1.90 -15.53
N GLN A 503 -30.51 0.98 -14.60
CA GLN A 503 -31.17 0.97 -13.29
C GLN A 503 -30.86 2.21 -12.44
N TYR A 504 -29.64 2.73 -12.52
CA TYR A 504 -29.23 3.98 -11.90
C TYR A 504 -29.98 5.18 -12.52
N ARG A 505 -30.01 5.29 -13.85
CA ARG A 505 -30.72 6.37 -14.56
C ARG A 505 -32.22 6.37 -14.30
N ARG A 506 -32.87 5.20 -14.27
CA ARG A 506 -34.29 5.09 -13.93
C ARG A 506 -34.59 5.59 -12.51
N ARG A 507 -33.73 5.29 -11.54
CA ARG A 507 -33.88 5.79 -10.16
C ARG A 507 -33.64 7.30 -10.05
N LYS A 508 -32.85 7.87 -10.94
CA LYS A 508 -32.69 9.33 -11.12
C LYS A 508 -33.87 10.01 -11.83
N GLY A 509 -34.89 9.25 -12.24
CA GLY A 509 -36.06 9.79 -12.95
C GLY A 509 -35.84 10.05 -14.43
N ASP A 510 -34.79 9.46 -15.03
CA ASP A 510 -34.56 9.51 -16.48
C ASP A 510 -35.63 8.68 -17.20
N ASP A 511 -36.42 9.31 -18.08
CA ASP A 511 -37.55 8.74 -18.80
C ASP A 511 -37.25 8.44 -20.29
N ARG A 512 -36.02 8.69 -20.74
CA ARG A 512 -35.57 8.39 -22.11
C ARG A 512 -35.74 6.91 -22.46
N ALA A 513 -35.79 6.56 -23.75
CA ALA A 513 -35.87 5.16 -24.16
C ALA A 513 -34.67 4.34 -23.63
N ALA A 514 -34.87 3.05 -23.34
CA ALA A 514 -33.80 2.21 -22.78
C ALA A 514 -32.61 2.11 -23.74
N GLU A 515 -32.88 2.06 -25.05
CA GLU A 515 -31.91 2.00 -26.13
C GLU A 515 -31.01 3.24 -26.18
N GLU A 516 -31.56 4.41 -25.84
CA GLU A 516 -30.80 5.67 -25.78
C GLU A 516 -29.82 5.64 -24.60
N ILE A 517 -30.29 5.23 -23.42
CA ILE A 517 -29.46 5.10 -22.20
C ILE A 517 -28.38 4.03 -22.39
N THR A 518 -28.72 2.90 -23.02
CA THR A 518 -27.76 1.84 -23.38
C THR A 518 -26.71 2.36 -24.36
N SER A 519 -27.09 3.16 -25.35
CA SER A 519 -26.13 3.72 -26.30
C SER A 519 -25.16 4.70 -25.63
N GLU A 520 -25.67 5.54 -24.72
CA GLU A 520 -24.85 6.42 -23.87
C GLU A 520 -23.90 5.63 -22.97
N ALA A 521 -24.39 4.55 -22.35
CA ALA A 521 -23.59 3.67 -21.51
C ALA A 521 -22.39 3.08 -22.27
N LEU A 522 -22.62 2.57 -23.48
CA LEU A 522 -21.57 1.99 -24.30
C LEU A 522 -20.49 3.01 -24.65
N ALA A 523 -20.90 4.23 -25.02
CA ALA A 523 -19.96 5.32 -25.31
C ALA A 523 -19.12 5.72 -24.07
N GLN A 524 -19.73 5.75 -22.88
CA GLN A 524 -19.00 6.04 -21.64
C GLN A 524 -18.02 4.90 -21.28
N ILE A 525 -18.42 3.63 -21.44
CA ILE A 525 -17.52 2.49 -21.21
C ILE A 525 -16.31 2.54 -22.15
N ASP A 526 -16.52 2.89 -23.42
CA ASP A 526 -15.42 3.05 -24.38
C ASP A 526 -14.47 4.20 -23.97
N ALA A 527 -15.01 5.30 -23.44
CA ALA A 527 -14.21 6.39 -22.89
C ALA A 527 -13.40 5.94 -21.66
N VAL A 528 -14.02 5.25 -20.70
CA VAL A 528 -13.35 4.69 -19.52
C VAL A 528 -12.21 3.74 -19.92
N ARG A 529 -12.46 2.89 -20.93
CA ARG A 529 -11.44 2.00 -21.49
C ARG A 529 -10.28 2.79 -22.12
N SER A 530 -10.56 3.91 -22.79
CA SER A 530 -9.54 4.76 -23.38
C SER A 530 -8.63 5.44 -22.34
N HIS A 531 -9.08 5.54 -21.08
CA HIS A 531 -8.27 6.02 -19.96
C HIS A 531 -7.42 4.91 -19.30
N GLY A 532 -7.47 3.66 -19.79
CA GLY A 532 -6.73 2.53 -19.23
C GLY A 532 -7.48 1.73 -18.18
N VAL A 533 -8.79 1.96 -18.00
CA VAL A 533 -9.63 1.22 -17.06
C VAL A 533 -10.42 0.15 -17.79
N PHE A 534 -10.03 -1.11 -17.60
CA PHE A 534 -10.66 -2.25 -18.27
C PHE A 534 -11.80 -2.81 -17.41
N LEU A 535 -13.02 -2.82 -17.96
CA LEU A 535 -14.22 -3.28 -17.25
C LEU A 535 -14.69 -4.63 -17.82
N PRO A 536 -14.94 -5.65 -16.97
CA PRO A 536 -15.59 -6.88 -17.41
C PRO A 536 -17.05 -6.61 -17.79
N ARG A 537 -17.49 -7.28 -18.85
CA ARG A 537 -18.85 -7.23 -19.39
C ARG A 537 -19.24 -8.63 -19.86
N GLY A 538 -20.14 -9.29 -19.16
CA GLY A 538 -20.44 -10.70 -19.36
C GLY A 538 -19.44 -11.62 -18.64
N HIS A 539 -19.55 -12.91 -18.93
CA HIS A 539 -18.68 -13.93 -18.38
C HIS A 539 -18.52 -15.08 -19.40
N GLY A 540 -17.42 -15.83 -19.27
CA GLY A 540 -17.20 -17.04 -20.05
C GLY A 540 -18.18 -18.18 -19.71
N LYS A 541 -17.72 -19.43 -19.79
CA LYS A 541 -18.61 -20.60 -19.58
C LYS A 541 -19.20 -20.65 -18.18
N ARG A 542 -18.42 -20.23 -17.18
CA ARG A 542 -18.81 -20.15 -15.77
C ARG A 542 -18.99 -18.67 -15.39
N PRO A 543 -19.83 -18.36 -14.39
CA PRO A 543 -20.06 -16.98 -13.95
C PRO A 543 -18.80 -16.21 -13.49
N TRP A 544 -17.74 -16.93 -13.16
CA TRP A 544 -16.44 -16.39 -12.75
C TRP A 544 -15.37 -16.46 -13.84
N ASP A 545 -15.70 -16.92 -15.06
CA ASP A 545 -14.74 -16.85 -16.17
C ASP A 545 -14.75 -15.43 -16.74
N LEU A 546 -13.57 -14.84 -16.96
CA LEU A 546 -13.45 -13.60 -17.73
C LEU A 546 -13.93 -13.83 -19.17
N GLU A 547 -14.42 -12.76 -19.81
CA GLU A 547 -14.62 -12.79 -21.27
C GLU A 547 -13.26 -12.98 -21.97
N PRO A 548 -13.16 -13.87 -22.98
CA PRO A 548 -11.87 -14.21 -23.60
C PRO A 548 -11.07 -13.01 -24.10
N GLY A 549 -11.72 -12.02 -24.71
CA GLY A 549 -11.04 -10.83 -25.21
C GLY A 549 -10.48 -9.91 -24.11
N LEU A 550 -11.05 -9.95 -22.90
CA LEU A 550 -10.55 -9.22 -21.74
C LEU A 550 -9.41 -9.99 -21.07
N GLU A 551 -9.54 -11.31 -20.94
CA GLU A 551 -8.47 -12.20 -20.45
C GLU A 551 -7.19 -12.02 -21.27
N GLU A 552 -7.28 -12.08 -22.60
CA GLU A 552 -6.14 -11.82 -23.49
C GLU A 552 -5.54 -10.41 -23.31
N ALA A 553 -6.35 -9.41 -22.95
CA ALA A 553 -5.85 -8.06 -22.70
C ALA A 553 -5.05 -7.99 -21.40
N ILE A 554 -5.54 -8.63 -20.33
CA ILE A 554 -4.85 -8.74 -19.04
C ILE A 554 -3.53 -9.47 -19.21
N ASP A 555 -3.50 -10.59 -19.95
CA ASP A 555 -2.28 -11.35 -20.21
C ASP A 555 -1.24 -10.53 -20.97
N ARG A 556 -1.67 -9.75 -21.98
CA ARG A 556 -0.78 -8.84 -22.70
C ARG A 556 -0.20 -7.75 -21.80
N ILE A 557 -1.04 -7.14 -20.95
CA ILE A 557 -0.58 -6.11 -19.99
C ILE A 557 0.44 -6.70 -19.02
N TYR A 558 0.15 -7.87 -18.47
CA TYR A 558 1.05 -8.58 -17.57
C TYR A 558 2.38 -8.94 -18.24
N ALA A 559 2.34 -9.49 -19.46
CA ALA A 559 3.54 -9.85 -20.21
C ALA A 559 4.40 -8.63 -20.57
N ASP A 560 3.79 -7.53 -21.03
CA ASP A 560 4.50 -6.27 -21.30
C ASP A 560 5.13 -5.72 -20.02
N ALA A 561 4.41 -5.75 -18.90
CA ALA A 561 4.94 -5.28 -17.62
C ALA A 561 6.15 -6.10 -17.15
N LYS A 562 6.09 -7.44 -17.26
CA LYS A 562 7.24 -8.31 -16.95
C LYS A 562 8.42 -7.99 -17.86
N GLN A 563 8.20 -7.76 -19.15
CA GLN A 563 9.28 -7.35 -20.06
C GLN A 563 9.86 -5.98 -19.67
N SER A 564 9.02 -4.99 -19.38
CA SER A 564 9.41 -3.63 -19.00
C SER A 564 10.29 -3.59 -17.76
N ILE A 565 10.00 -4.42 -16.75
CA ILE A 565 10.76 -4.49 -15.50
C ILE A 565 12.21 -4.91 -15.75
N TRP A 566 12.45 -5.85 -16.66
CA TRP A 566 13.78 -6.36 -16.96
C TRP A 566 14.49 -5.60 -18.08
N ALA A 567 13.81 -4.66 -18.73
CA ALA A 567 14.42 -3.83 -19.76
C ALA A 567 15.39 -2.79 -19.18
N GLU A 568 16.47 -2.53 -19.91
CA GLU A 568 17.45 -1.48 -19.61
C GLU A 568 17.54 -0.48 -20.77
N LEU A 569 17.99 0.75 -20.48
CA LEU A 569 18.26 1.73 -21.53
C LEU A 569 19.40 1.24 -22.42
N SER A 570 19.12 1.05 -23.71
CA SER A 570 20.14 0.55 -24.63
C SER A 570 21.28 1.57 -24.84
N PRO A 571 22.54 1.11 -25.06
CA PRO A 571 23.65 2.01 -25.39
C PRO A 571 23.36 2.90 -26.61
N ALA A 572 22.62 2.38 -27.60
CA ALA A 572 22.20 3.12 -28.79
C ALA A 572 21.22 4.26 -28.44
N PHE A 573 20.25 3.99 -27.55
CA PHE A 573 19.35 5.02 -27.04
C PHE A 573 20.11 6.09 -26.25
N ILE A 574 20.96 5.66 -25.29
CA ILE A 574 21.78 6.58 -24.50
C ILE A 574 22.59 7.48 -25.44
N ALA A 575 23.18 6.93 -26.51
CA ALA A 575 23.95 7.70 -27.48
C ALA A 575 23.16 8.81 -28.20
N ARG A 576 21.84 8.66 -28.37
CA ARG A 576 20.94 9.66 -28.96
C ARG A 576 20.61 10.82 -28.01
N VAL A 577 20.78 10.64 -26.69
CA VAL A 577 20.50 11.72 -25.72
C VAL A 577 21.50 12.87 -25.91
N PRO A 578 21.03 14.09 -26.20
CA PRO A 578 21.92 15.23 -26.49
C PRO A 578 22.68 15.66 -25.24
N HIS A 579 23.96 16.01 -25.39
CA HIS A 579 24.83 16.45 -24.27
C HIS A 579 24.80 15.53 -23.04
N ARG A 580 24.63 14.21 -23.25
CA ARG A 580 24.51 13.26 -22.15
C ARG A 580 25.76 13.20 -21.26
N LEU A 581 25.54 13.02 -19.96
CA LEU A 581 26.54 12.55 -19.02
C LEU A 581 26.03 11.23 -18.39
N PRO A 582 26.57 10.08 -18.79
CA PRO A 582 26.20 8.80 -18.20
C PRO A 582 26.66 8.73 -16.73
N LEU A 583 25.78 8.28 -15.87
CA LEU A 583 26.00 8.02 -14.44
C LEU A 583 25.46 6.63 -14.10
N SER A 584 25.96 6.05 -13.02
CA SER A 584 25.46 4.79 -12.48
C SER A 584 25.22 4.89 -10.98
N THR A 585 24.34 4.04 -10.48
CA THR A 585 24.10 3.85 -9.06
C THR A 585 25.00 2.76 -8.49
N ARG A 586 24.78 2.38 -7.23
CA ARG A 586 25.49 1.27 -6.59
C ARG A 586 24.91 -0.10 -6.96
N SER A 587 23.80 -0.14 -7.70
CA SER A 587 23.26 -1.40 -8.21
C SER A 587 24.28 -2.11 -9.08
N ALA A 588 24.55 -3.38 -8.76
CA ALA A 588 25.52 -4.18 -9.50
C ALA A 588 25.02 -4.53 -10.91
N ASP A 589 23.73 -4.85 -11.02
CA ASP A 589 23.03 -5.21 -12.24
C ASP A 589 21.52 -4.95 -12.10
N ARG A 590 20.73 -5.39 -13.08
CA ARG A 590 19.27 -5.20 -13.08
C ARG A 590 18.57 -6.01 -11.99
N GLU A 591 19.08 -7.19 -11.64
CA GLU A 591 18.51 -8.03 -10.58
C GLU A 591 18.71 -7.34 -9.22
N ASP A 592 19.92 -6.87 -8.93
CA ASP A 592 20.24 -6.11 -7.72
C ASP A 592 19.41 -4.82 -7.60
N TYR A 593 19.20 -4.11 -8.72
CA TYR A 593 18.34 -2.92 -8.76
C TYR A 593 16.88 -3.23 -8.40
N ILE A 594 16.35 -4.37 -8.83
CA ILE A 594 14.96 -4.79 -8.57
C ILE A 594 14.80 -5.29 -7.13
N LEU A 595 15.74 -6.10 -6.64
CA LEU A 595 15.66 -6.77 -5.35
C LEU A 595 16.11 -5.90 -4.16
N HIS A 596 16.98 -4.92 -4.40
CA HIS A 596 17.55 -4.05 -3.37
C HIS A 596 17.41 -2.58 -3.77
N PRO A 597 16.23 -1.96 -3.54
CA PRO A 597 15.96 -0.58 -3.96
C PRO A 597 17.04 0.42 -3.54
N GLU A 598 17.64 0.26 -2.35
CA GLU A 598 18.67 1.13 -1.80
C GLU A 598 19.94 1.20 -2.67
N SER A 599 20.23 0.14 -3.43
CA SER A 599 21.35 0.11 -4.37
C SER A 599 21.17 1.14 -5.49
N GLY A 600 19.92 1.32 -5.94
CA GLY A 600 19.53 2.27 -6.98
C GLY A 600 19.26 3.69 -6.46
N GLU A 601 19.23 3.90 -5.14
CA GLU A 601 19.06 5.23 -4.52
C GLU A 601 20.40 5.96 -4.34
N ARG A 602 21.50 5.22 -4.31
CA ARG A 602 22.85 5.73 -4.05
C ARG A 602 23.67 5.74 -5.33
N LEU A 603 24.42 6.81 -5.54
CA LEU A 603 25.32 6.95 -6.68
C LEU A 603 26.58 6.08 -6.50
N SER A 604 27.14 5.63 -7.62
CA SER A 604 28.47 5.02 -7.63
C SER A 604 29.54 6.07 -7.31
N PRO A 605 30.69 5.68 -6.72
CA PRO A 605 31.80 6.61 -6.50
C PRO A 605 32.25 7.34 -7.78
N GLN A 606 32.21 6.64 -8.93
CA GLN A 606 32.54 7.20 -10.24
C GLN A 606 31.54 8.27 -10.68
N ALA A 607 30.24 8.05 -10.42
CA ALA A 607 29.20 9.05 -10.68
C ALA A 607 29.38 10.29 -9.77
N GLU A 608 29.72 10.08 -8.50
CA GLU A 608 30.03 11.19 -7.57
C GLU A 608 31.24 12.03 -8.03
N ASP A 609 32.31 11.37 -8.52
CA ASP A 609 33.47 12.04 -9.13
C ASP A 609 33.05 12.87 -10.36
N ALA A 610 32.25 12.29 -11.26
CA ALA A 610 31.77 12.97 -12.46
C ALA A 610 30.92 14.21 -12.13
N LEU A 611 30.04 14.11 -11.11
CA LEU A 611 29.24 15.24 -10.65
C LEU A 611 30.08 16.34 -10.00
N ARG A 612 31.13 16.00 -9.25
CA ARG A 612 32.08 16.98 -8.70
C ARG A 612 32.77 17.77 -9.81
N LEU A 613 33.22 17.10 -10.86
CA LEU A 613 33.80 17.75 -12.04
C LEU A 613 32.79 18.62 -12.79
N LEU A 614 31.56 18.13 -12.94
CA LEU A 614 30.47 18.88 -13.60
C LEU A 614 30.16 20.16 -12.82
N ARG A 615 29.99 20.06 -11.51
CA ARG A 615 29.74 21.20 -10.62
C ARG A 615 30.85 22.26 -10.74
N ALA A 616 32.11 21.85 -10.74
CA ALA A 616 33.24 22.75 -10.92
C ALA A 616 33.17 23.49 -12.27
N ARG A 617 32.81 22.78 -13.36
CA ARG A 617 32.63 23.36 -14.69
C ARG A 617 31.42 24.30 -14.79
N HIS A 618 30.33 23.96 -14.11
CA HIS A 618 29.12 24.77 -14.07
C HIS A 618 29.38 26.09 -13.35
N ALA A 619 30.20 26.09 -12.30
CA ALA A 619 30.54 27.28 -11.51
C ALA A 619 29.29 28.08 -11.06
N GLY A 620 28.21 27.36 -10.71
CA GLY A 620 26.95 27.93 -10.24
C GLY A 620 26.08 28.62 -11.31
N ARG A 621 26.44 28.54 -12.60
CA ARG A 621 25.76 29.23 -13.71
C ARG A 621 24.35 28.73 -14.02
N TYR A 622 24.05 27.46 -13.74
CA TYR A 622 22.78 26.83 -14.09
C TYR A 622 21.92 26.61 -12.85
N ASP A 623 20.63 26.90 -12.94
CA ASP A 623 19.66 26.80 -11.85
C ASP A 623 18.62 25.71 -12.06
N ALA A 624 18.67 24.99 -13.18
CA ALA A 624 17.88 23.81 -13.45
C ALA A 624 18.73 22.65 -14.01
N GLN A 625 18.49 21.42 -13.56
CA GLN A 625 19.13 20.20 -14.05
C GLN A 625 18.08 19.15 -14.41
N ILE A 626 18.20 18.55 -15.59
CA ILE A 626 17.38 17.43 -16.02
C ILE A 626 18.17 16.12 -15.80
N VAL A 627 17.54 15.17 -15.13
CA VAL A 627 18.02 13.80 -14.90
C VAL A 627 17.08 12.85 -15.62
N ILE A 628 17.61 11.82 -16.28
CA ILE A 628 16.87 10.79 -17.00
C ILE A 628 17.33 9.45 -16.46
N SER A 629 16.41 8.65 -15.92
CA SER A 629 16.69 7.31 -15.41
C SER A 629 15.79 6.29 -16.06
N ASP A 630 16.30 5.07 -16.20
CA ASP A 630 15.55 3.89 -16.59
C ASP A 630 14.33 3.65 -15.70
N GLY A 631 14.50 3.75 -14.38
CA GLY A 631 13.44 3.38 -13.45
C GLY A 631 13.07 1.90 -13.56
N LEU A 632 11.82 1.58 -13.22
CA LEU A 632 11.27 0.22 -13.38
C LEU A 632 10.74 -0.06 -14.80
N ASN A 633 10.78 0.92 -15.70
CA ASN A 633 10.30 0.76 -17.08
C ASN A 633 11.16 1.56 -18.06
N ALA A 634 12.31 0.99 -18.44
CA ALA A 634 13.21 1.61 -19.40
C ALA A 634 12.59 1.80 -20.79
N LEU A 635 11.61 0.96 -21.17
CA LEU A 635 10.92 1.06 -22.45
C LEU A 635 10.10 2.35 -22.56
N ALA A 636 9.49 2.81 -21.46
CA ALA A 636 8.79 4.09 -21.42
C ALA A 636 9.68 5.29 -21.78
N ILE A 637 10.96 5.21 -21.43
CA ILE A 637 11.95 6.25 -21.77
C ILE A 637 12.49 6.05 -23.18
N GLY A 638 12.68 4.78 -23.59
CA GLY A 638 13.30 4.37 -24.84
C GLY A 638 12.46 4.52 -26.11
N ASP A 639 11.13 4.56 -25.99
CA ASP A 639 10.20 4.65 -27.11
C ASP A 639 10.37 5.97 -27.90
N GLU A 640 10.36 5.90 -29.24
CA GLU A 640 10.90 6.95 -30.12
C GLU A 640 10.17 8.31 -30.06
N ASP A 641 8.91 8.32 -29.64
CA ASP A 641 8.03 9.49 -29.61
C ASP A 641 7.69 9.99 -28.19
N GLN A 642 8.41 9.51 -27.18
CA GLN A 642 8.10 9.83 -25.78
C GLN A 642 9.07 10.88 -25.20
N LEU A 643 10.32 10.49 -24.93
CA LEU A 643 11.27 11.34 -24.20
C LEU A 643 11.65 12.62 -24.97
N PHE A 644 11.99 12.52 -26.25
CA PHE A 644 12.55 13.65 -27.00
C PHE A 644 11.54 14.81 -27.19
N PRO A 645 10.28 14.56 -27.62
CA PRO A 645 9.27 15.62 -27.68
C PRO A 645 9.02 16.28 -26.32
N PHE A 646 9.06 15.50 -25.23
CA PHE A 646 8.97 16.01 -23.87
C PHE A 646 10.15 16.93 -23.53
N LEU A 647 11.39 16.49 -23.76
CA LEU A 647 12.60 17.27 -23.45
C LEU A 647 12.67 18.58 -24.23
N ASP A 648 12.34 18.56 -25.52
CA ASP A 648 12.35 19.75 -26.37
C ASP A 648 11.36 20.80 -25.86
N ARG A 649 10.13 20.37 -25.53
CA ARG A 649 9.10 21.25 -24.95
C ARG A 649 9.53 21.76 -23.58
N LEU A 650 9.99 20.87 -22.69
CA LEU A 650 10.37 21.21 -21.32
C LEU A 650 11.49 22.25 -21.29
N ARG A 651 12.57 22.04 -22.06
CA ARG A 651 13.71 22.97 -22.10
C ARG A 651 13.30 24.34 -22.65
N ALA A 652 12.48 24.37 -23.70
CA ALA A 652 11.98 25.62 -24.25
C ALA A 652 11.15 26.42 -23.22
N GLN A 653 10.30 25.73 -22.45
CA GLN A 653 9.49 26.37 -21.42
C GLN A 653 10.31 26.82 -20.20
N LEU A 654 11.28 26.02 -19.73
CA LEU A 654 12.19 26.40 -18.65
C LEU A 654 12.89 27.74 -18.97
N SER A 655 13.43 27.87 -20.17
CA SER A 655 14.08 29.12 -20.61
C SER A 655 13.10 30.30 -20.71
N ARG A 656 11.84 30.07 -21.12
CA ARG A 656 10.81 31.13 -21.14
C ARG A 656 10.45 31.61 -19.73
N LEU A 657 10.47 30.72 -18.73
CA LEU A 657 10.27 31.07 -17.32
C LEU A 657 11.50 31.71 -16.66
N GLY A 658 12.60 31.89 -17.40
CA GLY A 658 13.81 32.53 -16.90
C GLY A 658 14.78 31.59 -16.19
N TYR A 659 14.52 30.27 -16.19
CA TYR A 659 15.53 29.30 -15.76
C TYR A 659 16.67 29.21 -16.78
N SER A 660 17.87 28.94 -16.26
CA SER A 660 19.07 28.59 -17.00
C SER A 660 19.35 27.09 -16.84
N PRO A 661 18.70 26.21 -17.64
CA PRO A 661 18.95 24.78 -17.56
C PRO A 661 20.36 24.42 -18.01
N SER A 662 21.00 23.49 -17.30
CA SER A 662 22.30 22.91 -17.71
C SER A 662 22.19 22.32 -19.12
N PRO A 663 23.23 22.46 -19.97
CA PRO A 663 23.25 21.83 -21.28
C PRO A 663 23.21 20.30 -21.16
N GLU A 664 23.88 19.74 -20.15
CA GLU A 664 23.98 18.30 -19.95
C GLU A 664 22.68 17.65 -19.49
N HIS A 665 22.34 16.50 -20.08
CA HIS A 665 21.33 15.59 -19.55
C HIS A 665 22.03 14.48 -18.77
N LEU A 666 21.70 14.31 -17.49
CA LEU A 666 22.30 13.26 -16.67
C LEU A 666 21.53 11.98 -16.88
N VAL A 667 22.16 10.97 -17.49
CA VAL A 667 21.51 9.69 -17.80
C VAL A 667 21.98 8.67 -16.77
N VAL A 668 21.10 8.27 -15.86
CA VAL A 668 21.42 7.36 -14.76
C VAL A 668 20.92 5.96 -15.09
N THR A 669 21.84 4.99 -15.13
CA THR A 669 21.49 3.57 -15.18
C THR A 669 21.15 3.08 -13.78
N SER A 670 20.09 2.28 -13.65
CA SER A 670 19.58 1.75 -12.39
C SER A 670 19.25 2.85 -11.37
N GLY A 671 18.62 3.93 -11.84
CA GLY A 671 18.28 5.09 -11.02
C GLY A 671 16.93 4.94 -10.33
N ARG A 672 16.88 5.12 -9.01
CA ARG A 672 15.65 5.41 -8.25
C ARG A 672 15.49 6.91 -8.05
N VAL A 673 14.28 7.37 -7.68
CA VAL A 673 13.98 8.80 -7.48
C VAL A 673 15.01 9.48 -6.56
N ARG A 674 15.39 8.83 -5.45
CA ARG A 674 16.37 9.35 -4.47
C ARG A 674 17.77 9.56 -5.05
N ALA A 675 18.16 8.85 -6.12
CA ALA A 675 19.41 9.14 -6.82
C ALA A 675 19.39 10.57 -7.40
N GLY A 676 18.23 11.04 -7.85
CA GLY A 676 18.02 12.44 -8.25
C GLY A 676 18.25 13.42 -7.11
N TYR A 677 17.83 13.10 -5.89
CA TYR A 677 18.10 13.97 -4.73
C TYR A 677 19.60 14.02 -4.42
N ARG A 678 20.31 12.88 -4.47
CA ARG A 678 21.77 12.85 -4.30
C ARG A 678 22.50 13.66 -5.37
N ILE A 679 22.03 13.61 -6.62
CA ILE A 679 22.53 14.46 -7.71
C ILE A 679 22.32 15.94 -7.38
N GLY A 680 21.13 16.32 -6.92
CA GLY A 680 20.81 17.69 -6.54
C GLY A 680 21.67 18.21 -5.38
N GLU A 681 21.86 17.40 -4.33
CA GLU A 681 22.77 17.71 -3.22
C GLU A 681 24.20 17.96 -3.73
N ALA A 682 24.70 17.06 -4.59
CA ALA A 682 26.04 17.15 -5.16
C ALA A 682 26.24 18.40 -6.03
N LEU A 683 25.27 18.74 -6.88
CA LEU A 683 25.39 19.86 -7.83
C LEU A 683 25.07 21.22 -7.19
N PHE A 684 24.05 21.29 -6.34
CA PHE A 684 23.44 22.54 -5.91
C PHE A 684 23.71 22.93 -4.45
N GLY A 685 24.17 22.00 -3.62
CA GLY A 685 24.34 22.24 -2.18
C GLY A 685 25.25 23.44 -1.88
N GLY A 686 24.76 24.43 -1.15
CA GLY A 686 25.47 25.66 -0.81
C GLY A 686 25.48 26.76 -1.88
N LEU A 687 24.87 26.55 -3.06
CA LEU A 687 24.72 27.61 -4.06
C LEU A 687 23.63 28.62 -3.66
N PRO A 688 23.71 29.89 -4.10
CA PRO A 688 22.65 30.86 -3.82
C PRO A 688 21.39 30.56 -4.63
N GLY A 689 20.25 30.98 -4.08
CA GLY A 689 18.94 30.91 -4.73
C GLY A 689 18.33 29.51 -4.73
N ARG A 690 17.20 29.39 -5.43
CA ARG A 690 16.53 28.11 -5.64
C ARG A 690 17.13 27.40 -6.84
N ARG A 691 17.20 26.08 -6.75
CA ARG A 691 17.77 25.23 -7.80
C ARG A 691 16.83 24.07 -8.06
N ALA A 692 16.39 23.94 -9.30
CA ALA A 692 15.42 22.94 -9.72
C ALA A 692 16.13 21.68 -10.25
N LEU A 693 15.69 20.53 -9.77
CA LEU A 693 16.03 19.23 -10.34
C LEU A 693 14.74 18.61 -10.89
N LEU A 694 14.77 18.23 -12.17
CA LEU A 694 13.68 17.57 -12.86
C LEU A 694 14.14 16.16 -13.23
N HIS A 695 13.62 15.15 -12.54
CA HIS A 695 14.04 13.77 -12.70
C HIS A 695 12.98 12.98 -13.48
N VAL A 696 13.25 12.78 -14.77
CA VAL A 696 12.48 11.93 -15.69
C VAL A 696 12.84 10.48 -15.42
N ILE A 697 11.85 9.63 -15.11
CA ILE A 697 12.10 8.26 -14.68
C ILE A 697 10.98 7.32 -15.13
N GLY A 698 11.31 6.15 -15.66
CA GLY A 698 10.33 5.12 -16.04
C GLY A 698 9.55 4.61 -14.82
N GLU A 699 8.22 4.60 -14.93
CA GLU A 699 7.33 4.21 -13.83
C GLU A 699 7.32 2.71 -13.60
N ARG A 700 6.66 2.27 -12.52
CA ARG A 700 6.27 0.86 -12.37
C ARG A 700 5.27 0.51 -13.48
N PRO A 701 5.53 -0.50 -14.33
CA PRO A 701 4.56 -0.88 -15.36
C PRO A 701 3.37 -1.59 -14.72
N GLY A 702 2.29 -1.75 -15.48
CA GLY A 702 1.09 -2.46 -15.03
C GLY A 702 -0.23 -1.82 -15.46
N THR A 703 -0.20 -0.57 -15.92
CA THR A 703 -1.40 0.17 -16.34
C THR A 703 -1.83 -0.14 -17.78
N GLY A 704 -1.10 -1.00 -18.49
CA GLY A 704 -1.22 -1.18 -19.94
C GLY A 704 -0.55 -0.08 -20.78
N HIS A 705 0.07 0.91 -20.13
CA HIS A 705 0.81 1.99 -20.76
C HIS A 705 2.29 1.94 -20.33
N ARG A 706 3.19 2.29 -21.25
CA ARG A 706 4.62 2.47 -20.94
C ARG A 706 4.88 3.91 -20.52
N THR A 707 4.59 4.20 -19.27
CA THR A 707 4.62 5.56 -18.71
C THR A 707 5.94 5.90 -18.03
N PHE A 708 6.30 7.18 -18.09
CA PHE A 708 7.34 7.78 -17.26
C PHE A 708 6.79 8.96 -16.45
N SER A 709 7.48 9.27 -15.36
CA SER A 709 7.17 10.34 -14.42
C SER A 709 8.25 11.41 -14.42
N VAL A 710 7.92 12.60 -13.93
CA VAL A 710 8.87 13.70 -13.71
C VAL A 710 8.77 14.16 -12.27
N TYR A 711 9.80 13.85 -11.47
CA TYR A 711 9.90 14.34 -10.09
C TYR A 711 10.58 15.71 -10.09
N LEU A 712 9.89 16.71 -9.52
CA LEU A 712 10.31 18.10 -9.45
C LEU A 712 10.68 18.48 -8.02
N THR A 713 11.94 18.89 -7.84
CA THR A 713 12.46 19.29 -6.54
C THR A 713 13.18 20.62 -6.69
N ALA A 714 12.65 21.70 -6.08
CA ALA A 714 13.18 23.06 -6.25
C ALA A 714 13.40 23.85 -4.93
N PRO A 715 14.11 23.30 -3.93
CA PRO A 715 14.46 24.03 -2.72
C PRO A 715 15.63 25.01 -2.94
N THR A 716 15.99 25.74 -1.89
CA THR A 716 17.18 26.60 -1.88
C THR A 716 18.47 25.76 -1.89
N GLY A 717 19.55 26.31 -2.42
CA GLY A 717 20.86 25.64 -2.35
C GLY A 717 21.33 25.39 -0.93
N GLU A 718 20.91 26.19 0.06
CA GLU A 718 21.15 25.89 1.48
C GLU A 718 20.53 24.54 1.89
N LEU A 719 19.27 24.29 1.53
CA LEU A 719 18.61 23.03 1.87
C LEU A 719 19.20 21.86 1.09
N TRP A 720 19.55 22.04 -0.19
CA TRP A 720 20.34 21.08 -0.95
C TRP A 720 21.70 20.78 -0.28
N GLY A 721 22.26 21.73 0.48
CA GLY A 721 23.53 21.57 1.17
C GLY A 721 23.44 20.78 2.48
N ARG A 722 22.23 20.41 2.92
CA ARG A 722 22.01 19.60 4.12
C ARG A 722 21.78 18.14 3.69
N PRO A 723 22.77 17.25 3.88
CA PRO A 723 22.64 15.86 3.42
C PRO A 723 21.41 15.17 4.00
N GLY A 724 20.58 14.61 3.13
CA GLY A 724 19.37 13.88 3.52
C GLY A 724 18.16 14.76 3.86
N ALA A 725 18.28 16.09 3.80
CA ALA A 725 17.15 16.98 4.11
C ALA A 725 16.17 17.13 2.94
N VAL A 726 16.57 16.73 1.73
CA VAL A 726 15.72 16.74 0.53
C VAL A 726 15.20 15.34 0.26
N ASP A 727 13.87 15.20 0.29
CA ASP A 727 13.18 13.94 0.08
C ASP A 727 11.82 14.15 -0.61
N HIS A 728 11.01 13.10 -0.69
CA HIS A 728 9.68 13.08 -1.30
C HIS A 728 8.73 14.15 -0.70
N ASN A 729 8.84 14.46 0.58
CA ASN A 729 7.99 15.42 1.30
C ASN A 729 7.97 16.83 0.68
N ILE A 730 9.08 17.26 0.06
CA ILE A 730 9.19 18.57 -0.60
C ILE A 730 9.24 18.48 -2.14
N THR A 731 9.07 17.28 -2.68
CA THR A 731 9.06 17.00 -4.11
C THR A 731 7.61 17.00 -4.62
N LYS A 732 7.43 17.20 -5.93
CA LYS A 732 6.16 17.04 -6.65
C LYS A 732 6.40 16.13 -7.83
N VAL A 733 5.36 15.53 -8.39
CA VAL A 733 5.51 14.73 -9.61
C VAL A 733 4.34 14.90 -10.56
N VAL A 734 4.68 14.86 -11.85
CA VAL A 734 3.73 14.62 -12.94
C VAL A 734 3.96 13.20 -13.41
N SER A 735 2.92 12.38 -13.37
CA SER A 735 2.95 10.94 -13.63
C SER A 735 2.07 10.57 -14.83
N GLY A 736 2.22 9.34 -15.33
CA GLY A 736 1.43 8.78 -16.42
C GLY A 736 1.80 9.31 -17.81
N ILE A 737 3.00 9.88 -18.00
CA ILE A 737 3.39 10.45 -19.29
C ILE A 737 3.69 9.33 -20.29
N ALA A 738 2.87 9.24 -21.33
CA ALA A 738 3.01 8.32 -22.46
C ALA A 738 2.22 8.83 -23.66
N THR A 739 2.59 8.40 -24.88
CA THR A 739 1.81 8.71 -26.10
C THR A 739 0.39 8.14 -26.07
N THR A 740 0.17 7.13 -25.25
CA THR A 740 -1.12 6.44 -25.08
C THR A 740 -1.89 6.85 -23.82
N ALA A 741 -1.33 7.74 -22.99
CA ALA A 741 -1.94 8.25 -21.76
C ALA A 741 -1.83 9.79 -21.70
N LEU A 742 -1.05 10.37 -20.79
CA LEU A 742 -0.76 11.82 -20.78
C LEU A 742 0.28 12.15 -21.86
N PRO A 743 -0.07 12.85 -22.96
CA PRO A 743 0.86 13.03 -24.07
C PRO A 743 2.12 13.80 -23.66
N PRO A 744 3.31 13.41 -24.15
CA PRO A 744 4.60 13.99 -23.72
C PRO A 744 4.69 15.51 -23.73
N VAL A 745 4.16 16.16 -24.78
CA VAL A 745 4.17 17.64 -24.88
C VAL A 745 3.32 18.29 -23.79
N ARG A 746 2.15 17.70 -23.49
CA ARG A 746 1.27 18.18 -22.41
C ARG A 746 1.88 17.89 -21.05
N GLY A 747 2.46 16.70 -20.85
CA GLY A 747 3.18 16.37 -19.63
C GLY A 747 4.32 17.35 -19.33
N ALA A 748 5.02 17.85 -20.34
CA ALA A 748 6.02 18.91 -20.18
C ALA A 748 5.41 20.25 -19.75
N ASP A 749 4.24 20.62 -20.28
CA ASP A 749 3.53 21.85 -19.85
C ASP A 749 3.01 21.73 -18.41
N ASP A 750 2.46 20.57 -18.04
CA ASP A 750 2.00 20.29 -16.67
C ASP A 750 3.18 20.30 -15.68
N THR A 751 4.33 19.75 -16.09
CA THR A 751 5.59 19.80 -15.33
C THR A 751 5.99 21.24 -15.03
N ILE A 752 5.87 22.13 -16.02
CA ILE A 752 6.22 23.54 -15.90
C ILE A 752 5.25 24.28 -14.97
N ALA A 753 3.94 24.07 -15.15
CA ALA A 753 2.93 24.66 -14.26
C ALA A 753 3.16 24.25 -12.80
N LEU A 754 3.52 22.99 -12.56
CA LEU A 754 3.82 22.48 -11.22
C LEU A 754 5.13 23.08 -10.65
N LEU A 755 6.14 23.32 -11.49
CA LEU A 755 7.38 23.99 -11.09
C LEU A 755 7.14 25.45 -10.68
N GLU A 756 6.25 26.18 -11.36
CA GLU A 756 5.87 27.55 -10.99
C GLU A 756 5.17 27.61 -9.62
N LEU A 757 4.31 26.62 -9.33
CA LEU A 757 3.68 26.48 -8.01
C LEU A 757 4.70 26.21 -6.90
N LEU A 758 5.76 25.48 -7.19
CA LEU A 758 6.87 25.30 -6.26
C LEU A 758 7.65 26.59 -6.05
N SER A 759 7.87 27.35 -7.13
CA SER A 759 8.76 28.52 -7.15
C SER A 759 8.15 29.81 -6.61
N SER A 760 6.82 29.89 -6.58
CA SER A 760 6.04 31.02 -6.04
C SER A 760 5.87 31.00 -4.51
N ARG A 761 6.35 29.95 -3.84
CA ARG A 761 6.36 29.81 -2.37
C ARG A 761 7.72 30.08 -1.78
#